data_AF-A0A0A1UAM9-F1
#
_entry.id   AF-A0A0A1UAM9-F1
#
_cell.length_a   1.000
_cell.length_b   1.000
_cell.length_c   1.000
_cell.angle_alpha   90.00
_cell.angle_beta   90.00
_cell.angle_gamma   90.00
#
_symmetry.space_group_name_H-M   'P 1'
#
loop_
_entity.id
_entity.type
_entity.pdbx_description
1 polymer ?
#
loop_
_entity_poly.entity_id
_entity_poly.type
_entity_poly.pdbx_seq_one_letter_code
_entity_poly.pdbx_strand_id
1 'polypeptide(L)'
;MIPLQCQINYIFDTTSNQCVTNENCQTAKYGFCTKCASDLNYLSQGRCLQCQTNNCALCDSNSCLKCLNGFVKYTDTWCISKSEISTCKTFGSSGCVVCNEGYYQTDSKNIENKYDYCVPIESTTVTNCKRYSANNNKCVECLDAFKLKNGICAETFDEDDKLKTSSKTVTETTCLIRNNKGCQHCADGYYNINNECIQCQNNCLTCYNTTYCTTCKSGFYLSADMSCKSLGALQESCDIALPGGGGCAICNSGYYREGISCTPCDESCSLCVNSYECLACKDGYFNIPSEGKLCQPNTTLSNCEFSLSSGCERCVSGHYLSNHKCYECSSNCISCDTESVCTKCDEKEYILINLQCLHFTKVEHCVSAQNSKCVKCEGRREPTDSGDSCTDSVKYGVVIGIPITVVVLLILTITLLIIILFFILQRYNHKQQMQNVCVFDIKSSNLTMEKMNEVLCSNKNVLRFDIDSDKVIKVDTETRDLICIGNASKHSLKVQFSVIKGCDCYEIRTVPSIVTLKQGKACEFEIFIKPLCSCQIKENIMVIALDIVTGTVLSNKLQFEVDTEQSTKLNSRELEETKQIGEGSFGVVYKGNYRGNTVAIKKMKQSDNKEETISEFKNEVDMLDKFRNEYIVHFFGTVLIPNKICMVTEFAQYGSLQDLINKKKSNEVEMHLRIKFILDASKGIEYLHENGILHRDIKPDNILVISLDINEKVNAKLTDFGSARNINMLMTNMTFTKGIGTPVYMAPEILKKEKYKKSADVYSLGITMFECFGWCQAYPKTQFKFPWTIAEFVIEGKRLDKKDDMSDNSYEIIQRCWEHEQSKRLNIEDLVSSLSNIALKG
;
A
#
# COMPACT_ATOMS: atom_id res chain seq x y z
N MET A 1 34.74 -14.17 -15.28
CA MET A 1 34.07 -14.78 -16.44
C MET A 1 33.06 -13.75 -16.92
N ILE A 2 33.23 -13.21 -18.13
CA ILE A 2 32.34 -12.19 -18.70
C ILE A 2 30.92 -12.76 -18.68
N PRO A 3 29.90 -12.08 -18.15
CA PRO A 3 28.54 -12.57 -18.28
C PRO A 3 28.22 -12.57 -19.77
N LEU A 4 27.70 -13.68 -20.30
CA LEU A 4 27.18 -13.78 -21.67
C LEU A 4 26.00 -12.81 -21.79
N GLN A 5 26.31 -11.53 -21.96
CA GLN A 5 25.35 -10.52 -22.33
C GLN A 5 25.18 -10.61 -23.83
N CYS A 6 23.96 -10.95 -24.23
CA CYS A 6 23.56 -10.85 -25.62
C CYS A 6 23.67 -9.39 -26.06
N GLN A 7 24.16 -9.18 -27.29
CA GLN A 7 24.25 -7.85 -27.87
C GLN A 7 22.87 -7.18 -27.93
N ILE A 8 22.86 -5.85 -28.01
CA ILE A 8 21.64 -5.04 -28.14
C ILE A 8 20.78 -5.62 -29.28
N ASN A 9 19.51 -5.94 -28.99
CA ASN A 9 18.49 -6.62 -29.84
C ASN A 9 18.47 -8.17 -29.82
N TYR A 10 19.29 -8.82 -28.99
CA TYR A 10 19.28 -10.26 -28.79
C TYR A 10 18.90 -10.62 -27.34
N ILE A 11 18.21 -11.75 -27.14
CA ILE A 11 17.90 -12.29 -25.81
C ILE A 11 18.55 -13.66 -25.59
N PHE A 12 18.79 -14.01 -24.34
CA PHE A 12 19.39 -15.27 -23.92
C PHE A 12 18.31 -16.35 -23.80
N ASP A 13 18.39 -17.38 -24.64
CA ASP A 13 17.53 -18.55 -24.55
C ASP A 13 18.16 -19.59 -23.59
N THR A 14 17.51 -19.83 -22.47
CA THR A 14 18.00 -20.73 -21.42
C THR A 14 18.03 -22.20 -21.84
N THR A 15 17.33 -22.57 -22.91
CA THR A 15 17.23 -23.97 -23.37
C THR A 15 18.34 -24.31 -24.36
N SER A 16 18.70 -23.37 -25.23
CA SER A 16 19.80 -23.52 -26.19
C SER A 16 21.13 -22.94 -25.69
N ASN A 17 21.10 -22.17 -24.60
CA ASN A 17 22.25 -21.48 -24.02
C ASN A 17 22.95 -20.50 -25.00
N GLN A 18 22.18 -19.93 -25.94
CA GLN A 18 22.66 -19.02 -26.97
C GLN A 18 21.82 -17.73 -27.04
N CYS A 19 22.43 -16.68 -27.59
CA CYS A 19 21.77 -15.40 -27.84
C CYS A 19 21.02 -15.41 -29.17
N VAL A 20 19.70 -15.27 -29.13
CA VAL A 20 18.82 -15.33 -30.30
C VAL A 20 18.16 -13.97 -30.58
N THR A 21 17.85 -13.68 -31.85
CA THR A 21 17.13 -12.47 -32.27
C THR A 21 15.70 -12.50 -31.75
N ASN A 22 15.18 -11.36 -31.28
CA ASN A 22 13.84 -11.31 -30.69
C ASN A 22 12.93 -10.26 -31.33
N GLU A 23 12.38 -10.60 -32.48
CA GLU A 23 11.41 -9.74 -33.18
C GLU A 23 10.10 -9.55 -32.40
N ASN A 24 9.81 -10.43 -31.43
CA ASN A 24 8.54 -10.48 -30.70
C ASN A 24 8.63 -9.92 -29.27
N CYS A 25 9.75 -9.32 -28.87
CA CYS A 25 9.96 -8.76 -27.53
C CYS A 25 9.98 -7.23 -27.55
N GLN A 26 9.10 -6.64 -26.76
CA GLN A 26 8.98 -5.19 -26.62
C GLN A 26 10.00 -4.62 -25.63
N THR A 27 10.31 -5.36 -24.57
CA THR A 27 11.17 -4.88 -23.50
C THR A 27 11.98 -6.02 -22.95
N ALA A 28 13.31 -5.87 -22.92
CA ALA A 28 14.25 -6.84 -22.37
C ALA A 28 15.06 -6.20 -21.23
N LYS A 29 15.34 -6.98 -20.19
CA LYS A 29 16.17 -6.56 -19.04
C LYS A 29 17.16 -7.67 -18.70
N TYR A 30 18.44 -7.30 -18.58
CA TYR A 30 19.55 -8.23 -18.32
C TYR A 30 19.67 -9.40 -19.31
N GLY A 31 19.32 -9.17 -20.58
CA GLY A 31 19.40 -10.18 -21.64
C GLY A 31 18.19 -11.10 -21.75
N PHE A 32 17.16 -10.96 -20.92
CA PHE A 32 15.91 -11.73 -21.01
C PHE A 32 14.76 -10.85 -21.44
N CYS A 33 13.84 -11.39 -22.24
CA CYS A 33 12.62 -10.66 -22.56
C CYS A 33 11.74 -10.56 -21.32
N THR A 34 11.27 -9.36 -20.99
CA THR A 34 10.37 -9.10 -19.85
C THR A 34 8.98 -8.66 -20.30
N LYS A 35 8.78 -8.34 -21.58
CA LYS A 35 7.46 -8.01 -22.15
C LYS A 35 7.41 -8.29 -23.66
N CYS A 36 6.36 -8.96 -24.14
CA CYS A 36 6.16 -9.27 -25.55
C CYS A 36 5.56 -8.09 -26.34
N ALA A 37 5.88 -8.01 -27.63
CA ALA A 37 5.42 -6.94 -28.53
C ALA A 37 3.97 -7.05 -28.97
N SER A 38 3.37 -8.25 -28.85
CA SER A 38 1.98 -8.52 -29.18
C SER A 38 1.31 -9.26 -28.03
N ASP A 39 0.04 -8.92 -27.75
CA ASP A 39 -0.78 -9.60 -26.75
C ASP A 39 -1.07 -11.07 -27.10
N LEU A 40 -0.84 -11.47 -28.36
CA LEU A 40 -0.93 -12.86 -28.84
C LEU A 40 0.27 -13.74 -28.46
N ASN A 41 1.30 -13.14 -27.86
CA ASN A 41 2.53 -13.80 -27.46
C ASN A 41 2.64 -13.82 -25.94
N TYR A 42 3.10 -14.94 -25.37
CA TYR A 42 3.32 -15.10 -23.94
C TYR A 42 4.79 -15.35 -23.62
N LEU A 43 5.17 -15.03 -22.39
CA LEU A 43 6.55 -15.03 -21.94
C LEU A 43 6.89 -16.38 -21.31
N SER A 44 7.85 -17.11 -21.87
CA SER A 44 8.28 -18.41 -21.37
C SER A 44 9.77 -18.61 -21.63
N GLN A 45 10.50 -19.06 -20.60
CA GLN A 45 11.94 -19.38 -20.68
C GLN A 45 12.80 -18.24 -21.27
N GLY A 46 12.50 -17.00 -20.89
CA GLY A 46 13.26 -15.82 -21.33
C GLY A 46 12.89 -15.26 -22.71
N ARG A 47 11.94 -15.87 -23.44
CA ARG A 47 11.47 -15.44 -24.77
C ARG A 47 9.95 -15.29 -24.88
N CYS A 48 9.50 -14.65 -25.96
CA CYS A 48 8.10 -14.51 -26.33
C CYS A 48 7.71 -15.56 -27.38
N LEU A 49 6.74 -16.41 -27.06
CA LEU A 49 6.21 -17.46 -27.93
C LEU A 49 4.78 -17.13 -28.36
N GLN A 50 4.42 -17.46 -29.60
CA GLN A 50 3.09 -17.22 -30.15
C GLN A 50 2.11 -18.32 -29.75
N CYS A 51 0.90 -17.95 -29.32
CA CYS A 51 -0.15 -18.91 -29.01
C CYS A 51 -0.63 -19.63 -30.28
N GLN A 52 -0.62 -20.97 -30.27
CA GLN A 52 -1.14 -21.80 -31.35
C GLN A 52 -2.63 -22.18 -31.17
N THR A 53 -3.29 -21.67 -30.13
CA THR A 53 -4.70 -21.98 -29.80
C THR A 53 -5.68 -21.09 -30.57
N ASN A 54 -6.71 -21.71 -31.17
CA ASN A 54 -7.65 -21.01 -32.05
C ASN A 54 -8.49 -19.95 -31.31
N ASN A 55 -8.47 -18.73 -31.85
CA ASN A 55 -9.15 -17.53 -31.33
C ASN A 55 -8.79 -17.18 -29.88
N CYS A 56 -7.59 -17.56 -29.44
CA CYS A 56 -7.08 -17.28 -28.11
C CYS A 56 -6.17 -16.05 -28.09
N ALA A 57 -6.42 -15.14 -27.15
CA ALA A 57 -5.57 -13.97 -26.92
C ALA A 57 -4.37 -14.32 -26.03
N LEU A 58 -4.57 -15.12 -24.97
CA LEU A 58 -3.53 -15.49 -24.01
C LEU A 58 -3.62 -16.97 -23.69
N CYS A 59 -2.51 -17.71 -23.82
CA CYS A 59 -2.45 -19.13 -23.54
C CYS A 59 -1.30 -19.47 -22.59
N ASP A 60 -1.46 -20.58 -21.87
CA ASP A 60 -0.36 -21.26 -21.21
C ASP A 60 -0.22 -22.63 -21.86
N SER A 61 0.91 -22.83 -22.53
CA SER A 61 1.18 -24.03 -23.33
C SER A 61 0.10 -24.25 -24.41
N ASN A 62 -0.87 -25.14 -24.14
CA ASN A 62 -2.01 -25.47 -25.03
C ASN A 62 -3.39 -25.11 -24.45
N SER A 63 -3.46 -24.54 -23.24
CA SER A 63 -4.73 -24.08 -22.67
C SER A 63 -4.93 -22.59 -22.93
N CYS A 64 -6.09 -22.24 -23.48
CA CYS A 64 -6.43 -20.84 -23.65
C CYS A 64 -6.84 -20.26 -22.29
N LEU A 65 -6.07 -19.28 -21.81
CA LEU A 65 -6.38 -18.55 -20.58
C LEU A 65 -7.39 -17.44 -20.86
N LYS A 66 -7.29 -16.76 -22.01
CA LYS A 66 -8.17 -15.66 -22.42
C LYS A 66 -8.44 -15.68 -23.93
N CYS A 67 -9.70 -15.62 -24.35
CA CYS A 67 -10.10 -15.57 -25.76
C CYS A 67 -9.96 -14.17 -26.38
N LEU A 68 -9.88 -14.09 -27.71
CA LEU A 68 -9.92 -12.83 -28.45
C LEU A 68 -11.27 -12.12 -28.29
N ASN A 69 -11.25 -10.79 -28.46
CA ASN A 69 -12.47 -9.98 -28.41
C ASN A 69 -13.47 -10.47 -29.47
N GLY A 70 -14.68 -10.81 -29.03
CA GLY A 70 -15.74 -11.42 -29.85
C GLY A 70 -15.90 -12.94 -29.65
N PHE A 71 -14.99 -13.59 -28.92
CA PHE A 71 -14.99 -15.04 -28.69
C PHE A 71 -15.08 -15.38 -27.19
N VAL A 72 -15.55 -16.59 -26.87
CA VAL A 72 -15.62 -17.16 -25.52
C VAL A 72 -15.15 -18.61 -25.52
N LYS A 73 -14.72 -19.14 -24.37
CA LYS A 73 -14.16 -20.49 -24.30
C LYS A 73 -15.24 -21.51 -24.65
N TYR A 74 -14.97 -22.36 -25.62
CA TYR A 74 -15.85 -23.48 -25.92
C TYR A 74 -15.33 -24.76 -25.27
N THR A 75 -14.01 -24.91 -25.27
CA THR A 75 -13.25 -25.90 -24.50
C THR A 75 -12.04 -25.22 -23.86
N ASP A 76 -11.23 -25.94 -23.07
CA ASP A 76 -9.99 -25.38 -22.49
C ASP A 76 -8.94 -24.97 -23.54
N THR A 77 -9.07 -25.44 -24.77
CA THR A 77 -8.08 -25.25 -25.85
C THR A 77 -8.63 -24.42 -27.01
N TRP A 78 -9.94 -24.15 -27.05
CA TRP A 78 -10.61 -23.54 -28.20
C TRP A 78 -11.66 -22.51 -27.80
N CYS A 79 -11.63 -21.33 -28.43
CA CYS A 79 -12.63 -20.28 -28.29
C CYS A 79 -13.56 -20.19 -29.52
N ILE A 80 -14.86 -20.11 -29.28
CA ILE A 80 -15.92 -19.98 -30.30
C ILE A 80 -16.50 -18.56 -30.31
N SER A 81 -17.07 -18.15 -31.44
CA SER A 81 -17.68 -16.82 -31.56
C SER A 81 -18.88 -16.70 -30.62
N LYS A 82 -19.02 -15.55 -29.95
CA LYS A 82 -20.18 -15.22 -29.11
C LYS A 82 -21.51 -15.32 -29.89
N SER A 83 -21.47 -15.06 -31.20
CA SER A 83 -22.66 -15.13 -32.06
C SER A 83 -23.20 -16.56 -32.28
N GLU A 84 -22.42 -17.59 -31.96
CA GLU A 84 -22.79 -18.99 -32.19
C GLU A 84 -23.49 -19.64 -30.98
N ILE A 85 -23.53 -18.98 -29.82
CA ILE A 85 -24.21 -19.50 -28.60
C ILE A 85 -25.56 -18.78 -28.43
N SER A 86 -26.60 -19.35 -29.06
CA SER A 86 -27.95 -18.76 -29.11
C SER A 86 -28.74 -18.81 -27.80
N THR A 87 -28.29 -19.60 -26.81
CA THR A 87 -28.94 -19.74 -25.49
C THR A 87 -28.55 -18.64 -24.50
N CYS A 88 -27.50 -17.87 -24.82
CA CYS A 88 -26.98 -16.79 -23.98
C CYS A 88 -27.48 -15.42 -24.42
N LYS A 89 -27.99 -14.63 -23.48
CA LYS A 89 -28.45 -13.26 -23.71
C LYS A 89 -27.33 -12.23 -23.58
N THR A 90 -26.38 -12.45 -22.66
CA THR A 90 -25.29 -11.50 -22.40
C THR A 90 -24.00 -12.23 -22.03
N PHE A 91 -22.91 -11.91 -22.73
CA PHE A 91 -21.59 -12.52 -22.51
C PHE A 91 -20.65 -11.61 -21.72
N GLY A 92 -19.91 -12.20 -20.79
CA GLY A 92 -18.83 -11.57 -20.03
C GLY A 92 -17.45 -11.87 -20.63
N SER A 93 -16.41 -11.78 -19.78
CA SER A 93 -15.01 -12.05 -20.15
C SER A 93 -14.63 -13.53 -20.18
N SER A 94 -15.39 -14.39 -19.50
CA SER A 94 -15.10 -15.83 -19.34
C SER A 94 -16.21 -16.76 -19.84
N GLY A 95 -17.37 -16.24 -20.24
CA GLY A 95 -18.52 -17.05 -20.66
C GLY A 95 -19.84 -16.26 -20.76
N CYS A 96 -20.96 -16.98 -20.80
CA CYS A 96 -22.28 -16.35 -20.64
C CYS A 96 -22.50 -15.90 -19.19
N VAL A 97 -23.10 -14.72 -18.99
CA VAL A 97 -23.41 -14.16 -17.66
C VAL A 97 -24.92 -14.05 -17.43
N VAL A 98 -25.71 -14.00 -18.51
CA VAL A 98 -27.18 -13.97 -18.44
C VAL A 98 -27.73 -14.85 -19.55
N CYS A 99 -28.50 -15.88 -19.19
CA CYS A 99 -29.18 -16.78 -20.12
C CYS A 99 -30.49 -16.18 -20.64
N ASN A 100 -30.98 -16.70 -21.77
CA ASN A 100 -32.32 -16.36 -22.27
C ASN A 100 -33.42 -16.91 -21.34
N GLU A 101 -34.62 -16.33 -21.40
CA GLU A 101 -35.77 -16.78 -20.59
C GLU A 101 -36.05 -18.27 -20.81
N GLY A 102 -36.28 -19.00 -19.72
CA GLY A 102 -36.42 -20.45 -19.73
C GLY A 102 -35.12 -21.23 -19.52
N TYR A 103 -33.96 -20.57 -19.44
CA TYR A 103 -32.65 -21.19 -19.23
C TYR A 103 -31.92 -20.66 -17.98
N TYR A 104 -31.18 -21.53 -17.31
CA TYR A 104 -30.38 -21.30 -16.10
C TYR A 104 -28.88 -21.38 -16.42
N GLN A 105 -28.08 -20.48 -15.84
CA GLN A 105 -26.65 -20.38 -16.11
C GLN A 105 -25.85 -21.49 -15.44
N THR A 106 -24.93 -22.12 -16.17
CA THR A 106 -24.03 -23.16 -15.65
C THR A 106 -22.60 -22.93 -16.14
N ASP A 107 -21.64 -23.01 -15.23
CA ASP A 107 -20.21 -22.90 -15.57
C ASP A 107 -19.54 -24.28 -15.72
N SER A 108 -20.33 -25.36 -15.58
CA SER A 108 -19.87 -26.74 -15.71
C SER A 108 -19.75 -27.16 -17.16
N LYS A 109 -18.71 -27.96 -17.46
CA LYS A 109 -18.58 -28.63 -18.75
C LYS A 109 -19.57 -29.78 -18.87
N ASN A 110 -20.09 -29.98 -20.07
CA ASN A 110 -20.88 -31.16 -20.38
C ASN A 110 -19.98 -32.40 -20.52
N ILE A 111 -20.60 -33.55 -20.75
CA ILE A 111 -19.91 -34.84 -20.92
C ILE A 111 -18.93 -34.87 -22.10
N GLU A 112 -19.04 -33.93 -23.04
CA GLU A 112 -18.10 -33.73 -24.16
C GLU A 112 -16.99 -32.72 -23.84
N ASN A 113 -16.87 -32.32 -22.57
CA ASN A 113 -15.91 -31.33 -22.07
C ASN A 113 -16.09 -29.91 -22.66
N LYS A 114 -17.31 -29.56 -23.09
CA LYS A 114 -17.66 -28.25 -23.64
C LYS A 114 -18.43 -27.41 -22.63
N TYR A 115 -18.26 -26.10 -22.69
CA TYR A 115 -19.04 -25.17 -21.85
C TYR A 115 -20.43 -24.91 -22.46
N ASP A 116 -21.49 -25.40 -21.81
CA ASP A 116 -22.88 -25.20 -22.26
C ASP A 116 -23.44 -23.83 -21.89
N TYR A 117 -22.91 -23.22 -20.82
CA TYR A 117 -23.25 -21.91 -20.28
C TYR A 117 -24.70 -21.70 -19.80
N CYS A 118 -25.72 -22.29 -20.43
CA CYS A 118 -27.15 -22.09 -20.16
C CYS A 118 -28.00 -23.36 -20.44
N VAL A 119 -28.82 -23.82 -19.48
CA VAL A 119 -29.65 -25.06 -19.55
C VAL A 119 -31.13 -24.85 -19.17
N PRO A 120 -32.14 -25.56 -19.73
CA PRO A 120 -33.59 -25.24 -19.53
C PRO A 120 -34.19 -25.53 -18.12
N ILE A 121 -35.27 -24.83 -17.71
CA ILE A 121 -35.94 -24.91 -16.38
C ILE A 121 -37.43 -25.37 -16.47
N GLU A 122 -37.90 -26.34 -15.65
CA GLU A 122 -39.33 -26.75 -15.54
C GLU A 122 -39.78 -27.01 -14.08
N SER A 123 -41.08 -26.83 -13.77
CA SER A 123 -41.64 -26.86 -12.40
C SER A 123 -42.42 -28.15 -12.05
N THR A 124 -41.91 -29.02 -11.16
CA THR A 124 -42.72 -30.08 -10.49
C THR A 124 -42.23 -30.53 -9.10
N THR A 125 -43.13 -31.27 -8.43
CA THR A 125 -43.31 -31.74 -7.04
C THR A 125 -42.25 -32.71 -6.48
N VAL A 126 -41.17 -32.20 -5.88
CA VAL A 126 -40.16 -33.04 -5.19
C VAL A 126 -40.05 -32.68 -3.71
N THR A 127 -40.05 -33.69 -2.83
CA THR A 127 -40.10 -33.53 -1.37
C THR A 127 -38.87 -32.80 -0.84
N ASN A 128 -39.08 -31.82 0.04
CA ASN A 128 -38.05 -30.92 0.60
C ASN A 128 -37.28 -30.08 -0.44
N CYS A 129 -37.75 -30.09 -1.69
CA CYS A 129 -37.17 -29.37 -2.81
C CYS A 129 -37.98 -28.11 -3.12
N LYS A 130 -37.33 -26.97 -3.00
CA LYS A 130 -37.86 -25.65 -3.30
C LYS A 130 -37.86 -25.34 -4.81
N ARG A 131 -36.90 -25.88 -5.58
CA ARG A 131 -36.84 -25.74 -7.05
C ARG A 131 -36.24 -26.99 -7.71
N TYR A 132 -36.84 -27.48 -8.80
CA TYR A 132 -36.51 -28.78 -9.44
C TYR A 132 -36.10 -28.62 -10.91
N SER A 133 -35.28 -29.54 -11.42
CA SER A 133 -34.82 -29.60 -12.82
C SER A 133 -35.26 -30.91 -13.47
N ALA A 134 -36.22 -30.83 -14.41
CA ALA A 134 -36.80 -32.00 -15.09
C ALA A 134 -35.82 -32.76 -16.00
N ASN A 135 -34.92 -32.07 -16.71
CA ASN A 135 -33.96 -32.72 -17.63
C ASN A 135 -32.98 -33.68 -16.94
N ASN A 136 -32.69 -33.44 -15.67
CA ASN A 136 -31.71 -34.21 -14.90
C ASN A 136 -32.34 -34.95 -13.71
N ASN A 137 -33.68 -34.91 -13.58
CA ASN A 137 -34.46 -35.48 -12.47
C ASN A 137 -33.95 -35.10 -11.07
N LYS A 138 -33.49 -33.84 -10.89
CA LYS A 138 -32.74 -33.40 -9.70
C LYS A 138 -33.28 -32.10 -9.14
N CYS A 139 -33.36 -32.02 -7.82
CA CYS A 139 -33.58 -30.78 -7.10
C CYS A 139 -32.39 -29.83 -7.28
N VAL A 140 -32.66 -28.54 -7.44
CA VAL A 140 -31.64 -27.49 -7.58
C VAL A 140 -31.63 -26.52 -6.40
N GLU A 141 -32.69 -26.51 -5.58
CA GLU A 141 -32.74 -25.72 -4.35
C GLU A 141 -33.61 -26.45 -3.31
N CYS A 142 -33.11 -26.66 -2.09
CA CYS A 142 -33.88 -27.26 -1.00
C CYS A 142 -34.63 -26.21 -0.16
N LEU A 143 -35.59 -26.66 0.66
CA LEU A 143 -36.14 -25.85 1.75
C LEU A 143 -35.07 -25.61 2.82
N ASP A 144 -35.16 -24.48 3.53
CA ASP A 144 -34.05 -23.93 4.35
C ASP A 144 -33.52 -24.85 5.47
N ALA A 145 -34.27 -25.88 5.86
CA ALA A 145 -33.87 -26.87 6.87
C ALA A 145 -33.13 -28.11 6.30
N PHE A 146 -32.94 -28.20 4.98
CA PHE A 146 -32.45 -29.41 4.30
C PHE A 146 -31.23 -29.12 3.42
N LYS A 147 -30.30 -30.07 3.37
CA LYS A 147 -29.09 -30.03 2.55
C LYS A 147 -29.38 -30.59 1.14
N LEU A 148 -28.84 -29.95 0.11
CA LEU A 148 -28.92 -30.42 -1.29
C LEU A 148 -27.67 -31.23 -1.66
N LYS A 149 -27.82 -32.50 -2.05
CA LYS A 149 -26.70 -33.30 -2.56
C LYS A 149 -27.19 -34.26 -3.65
N ASN A 150 -26.50 -34.30 -4.79
CA ASN A 150 -26.88 -35.05 -5.99
C ASN A 150 -28.32 -34.83 -6.48
N GLY A 151 -28.90 -33.67 -6.17
CA GLY A 151 -30.27 -33.31 -6.52
C GLY A 151 -31.36 -33.92 -5.66
N ILE A 152 -31.03 -34.34 -4.45
CA ILE A 152 -31.96 -34.81 -3.42
C ILE A 152 -31.79 -33.91 -2.18
N CYS A 153 -32.88 -33.62 -1.48
CA CYS A 153 -32.91 -32.78 -0.29
C CYS A 153 -33.10 -33.61 0.98
N ALA A 154 -32.13 -33.61 1.88
CA ALA A 154 -32.16 -34.38 3.13
C ALA A 154 -31.46 -33.63 4.28
N GLU A 155 -31.78 -33.96 5.54
CA GLU A 155 -31.14 -33.34 6.71
C GLU A 155 -29.67 -33.79 6.87
N THR A 156 -29.36 -35.04 6.50
CA THR A 156 -28.02 -35.65 6.54
C THR A 156 -27.82 -36.64 5.39
N PHE A 157 -26.58 -36.74 4.89
CA PHE A 157 -26.13 -37.70 3.87
C PHE A 157 -24.96 -38.53 4.43
N ASP A 158 -24.86 -39.80 4.07
CA ASP A 158 -23.70 -40.64 4.39
C ASP A 158 -22.50 -40.43 3.46
N GLU A 159 -21.33 -40.98 3.83
CA GLU A 159 -20.08 -40.91 3.04
C GLU A 159 -20.24 -41.48 1.61
N ASP A 160 -21.20 -42.38 1.40
CA ASP A 160 -21.57 -42.96 0.10
C ASP A 160 -22.84 -42.31 -0.54
N ASP A 161 -23.20 -41.09 -0.13
CA ASP A 161 -24.32 -40.30 -0.70
C ASP A 161 -25.73 -40.93 -0.59
N LYS A 162 -25.95 -41.85 0.37
CA LYS A 162 -27.28 -42.43 0.66
C LYS A 162 -28.00 -41.74 1.83
N LEU A 163 -29.33 -41.78 1.80
CA LEU A 163 -30.23 -41.28 2.85
C LEU A 163 -30.04 -42.09 4.15
N LYS A 164 -29.58 -41.43 5.21
CA LYS A 164 -29.37 -42.07 6.51
C LYS A 164 -30.69 -42.17 7.27
N THR A 165 -31.35 -43.33 7.22
CA THR A 165 -32.52 -43.60 8.04
C THR A 165 -32.11 -43.86 9.49
N SER A 166 -32.64 -43.02 10.38
CA SER A 166 -32.70 -43.14 11.84
C SER A 166 -31.42 -42.89 12.68
N SER A 167 -31.53 -41.84 13.49
CA SER A 167 -31.10 -41.71 14.88
C SER A 167 -29.65 -42.04 15.26
N LYS A 168 -28.81 -41.01 15.33
CA LYS A 168 -28.16 -40.51 16.57
C LYS A 168 -27.24 -39.33 16.24
N THR A 169 -27.33 -38.31 17.08
CA THR A 169 -26.50 -37.10 17.14
C THR A 169 -25.01 -37.41 17.01
N VAL A 170 -24.39 -36.94 15.94
CA VAL A 170 -22.93 -36.78 15.83
C VAL A 170 -22.67 -35.33 15.45
N THR A 171 -22.09 -34.59 16.39
CA THR A 171 -21.51 -33.26 16.18
C THR A 171 -20.35 -33.36 15.20
N GLU A 172 -20.51 -32.82 13.99
CA GLU A 172 -19.41 -32.62 13.02
C GLU A 172 -18.37 -31.65 13.59
N THR A 173 -17.11 -32.07 13.68
CA THR A 173 -15.99 -31.35 14.29
C THR A 173 -15.25 -30.38 13.35
N THR A 174 -15.63 -30.30 12.07
CA THR A 174 -14.93 -29.51 11.04
C THR A 174 -15.49 -28.10 10.86
N CYS A 175 -16.76 -27.89 11.22
CA CYS A 175 -17.45 -26.62 11.10
C CYS A 175 -18.09 -26.25 12.43
N LEU A 176 -17.68 -25.12 13.00
CA LEU A 176 -18.13 -24.63 14.29
C LEU A 176 -19.49 -23.91 14.20
N ILE A 177 -19.83 -23.27 13.06
CA ILE A 177 -21.08 -22.48 12.86
C ILE A 177 -21.60 -22.64 11.42
N ARG A 178 -22.90 -22.90 11.16
CA ARG A 178 -23.50 -23.09 9.81
C ARG A 178 -24.79 -22.28 9.55
N ASN A 179 -25.09 -21.99 8.29
CA ASN A 179 -26.38 -21.49 7.77
C ASN A 179 -26.89 -22.35 6.59
N ASN A 180 -28.02 -21.96 5.96
CA ASN A 180 -28.62 -22.67 4.80
C ASN A 180 -27.77 -22.60 3.50
N LYS A 181 -26.67 -21.85 3.49
CA LYS A 181 -25.70 -21.76 2.40
C LYS A 181 -24.40 -22.52 2.68
N GLY A 182 -24.17 -22.96 3.92
CA GLY A 182 -23.07 -23.84 4.33
C GLY A 182 -22.43 -23.45 5.67
N CYS A 183 -21.19 -23.86 5.88
CA CYS A 183 -20.38 -23.47 7.03
C CYS A 183 -20.00 -21.99 7.00
N GLN A 184 -20.15 -21.30 8.13
CA GLN A 184 -19.73 -19.91 8.34
C GLN A 184 -18.39 -19.84 9.09
N HIS A 185 -18.08 -20.81 9.95
CA HIS A 185 -16.83 -20.83 10.72
C HIS A 185 -16.24 -22.23 10.78
N CYS A 186 -15.00 -22.39 10.31
CA CYS A 186 -14.29 -23.67 10.28
C CYS A 186 -13.50 -23.95 11.56
N ALA A 187 -13.24 -25.23 11.85
CA ALA A 187 -12.33 -25.64 12.90
C ALA A 187 -10.86 -25.42 12.49
N ASP A 188 -9.95 -25.38 13.47
CA ASP A 188 -8.52 -25.22 13.23
C ASP A 188 -7.99 -26.29 12.26
N GLY A 189 -7.11 -25.89 11.33
CA GLY A 189 -6.68 -26.73 10.22
C GLY A 189 -7.56 -26.65 8.97
N TYR A 190 -8.64 -25.87 9.00
CA TYR A 190 -9.53 -25.66 7.85
C TYR A 190 -9.84 -24.18 7.65
N TYR A 191 -9.96 -23.75 6.39
CA TYR A 191 -10.39 -22.41 6.03
C TYR A 191 -11.69 -22.46 5.25
N ASN A 192 -12.48 -21.41 5.35
CA ASN A 192 -13.78 -21.35 4.70
C ASN A 192 -13.64 -20.87 3.25
N ILE A 193 -14.16 -21.65 2.31
CA ILE A 193 -14.34 -21.20 0.93
C ILE A 193 -15.72 -21.65 0.45
N ASN A 194 -16.50 -20.71 -0.07
CA ASN A 194 -17.87 -20.97 -0.56
C ASN A 194 -18.76 -21.72 0.44
N ASN A 195 -18.61 -21.41 1.73
CA ASN A 195 -19.32 -22.05 2.83
C ASN A 195 -18.97 -23.54 3.05
N GLU A 196 -17.80 -24.00 2.61
CA GLU A 196 -17.24 -25.30 2.96
C GLU A 196 -15.87 -25.13 3.62
N CYS A 197 -15.57 -26.00 4.60
CA CYS A 197 -14.31 -25.98 5.32
C CYS A 197 -13.30 -26.88 4.64
N ILE A 198 -12.29 -26.28 4.00
CA ILE A 198 -11.24 -27.00 3.29
C ILE A 198 -9.98 -27.04 4.12
N GLN A 199 -9.32 -28.19 4.14
CA GLN A 199 -8.13 -28.41 4.94
C GLN A 199 -6.95 -27.56 4.45
N CYS A 200 -6.22 -26.96 5.39
CA CYS A 200 -4.99 -26.23 5.14
C CYS A 200 -3.87 -27.14 4.60
N GLN A 201 -3.22 -26.70 3.52
CA GLN A 201 -2.07 -27.38 2.90
C GLN A 201 -0.74 -26.76 3.36
N ASN A 202 0.39 -27.25 2.86
CA ASN A 202 1.73 -26.69 3.10
C ASN A 202 2.18 -26.61 4.57
N ASN A 203 1.83 -27.62 5.38
CA ASN A 203 2.19 -27.70 6.80
C ASN A 203 1.64 -26.54 7.65
N CYS A 204 0.50 -25.99 7.26
CA CYS A 204 -0.15 -24.89 7.97
C CYS A 204 -1.13 -25.41 9.01
N LEU A 205 -1.06 -24.84 10.21
CA LEU A 205 -1.97 -25.16 11.31
C LEU A 205 -3.29 -24.39 11.14
N THR A 206 -3.21 -23.13 10.70
CA THR A 206 -4.37 -22.36 10.23
C THR A 206 -3.96 -21.61 8.96
N CYS A 207 -4.90 -21.35 8.06
CA CYS A 207 -4.64 -20.75 6.77
C CYS A 207 -5.81 -19.89 6.31
N TYR A 208 -5.54 -18.96 5.40
CA TYR A 208 -6.54 -18.13 4.75
C TYR A 208 -6.99 -18.73 3.41
N ASN A 209 -6.07 -19.42 2.72
CA ASN A 209 -6.35 -20.24 1.55
C ASN A 209 -5.30 -21.36 1.42
N THR A 210 -5.27 -22.11 0.31
CA THR A 210 -4.30 -23.22 0.11
C THR A 210 -2.82 -22.81 0.14
N THR A 211 -2.50 -21.53 -0.09
CA THR A 211 -1.11 -21.01 -0.19
C THR A 211 -0.74 -20.04 0.94
N TYR A 212 -1.72 -19.42 1.59
CA TYR A 212 -1.51 -18.40 2.63
C TYR A 212 -1.79 -18.96 4.01
N CYS A 213 -0.75 -19.05 4.81
CA CYS A 213 -0.80 -19.65 6.13
C CYS A 213 -0.86 -18.55 7.20
N THR A 214 -1.70 -18.76 8.20
CA THR A 214 -1.83 -17.84 9.33
C THR A 214 -1.12 -18.38 10.56
N THR A 215 -0.96 -19.71 10.67
CA THR A 215 -0.06 -20.37 11.63
C THR A 215 0.50 -21.67 11.03
N CYS A 216 1.62 -22.19 11.55
CA CYS A 216 2.29 -23.39 11.04
C CYS A 216 2.16 -24.60 11.97
N LYS A 217 2.18 -25.81 11.40
CA LYS A 217 2.27 -27.08 12.12
C LYS A 217 3.66 -27.21 12.77
N SER A 218 3.74 -28.00 13.84
CA SER A 218 4.99 -28.24 14.58
C SER A 218 6.14 -28.66 13.64
N GLY A 219 7.31 -28.05 13.79
CA GLY A 219 8.48 -28.28 12.91
C GLY A 219 8.63 -27.32 11.72
N PHE A 220 7.71 -26.35 11.56
CA PHE A 220 7.73 -25.33 10.51
C PHE A 220 7.49 -23.92 11.07
N TYR A 221 7.96 -22.90 10.37
CA TYR A 221 7.82 -21.51 10.77
C TYR A 221 7.22 -20.64 9.67
N LEU A 222 6.46 -19.62 10.04
CA LEU A 222 5.76 -18.75 9.09
C LEU A 222 6.72 -17.65 8.60
N SER A 223 7.10 -17.69 7.32
CA SER A 223 7.97 -16.66 6.73
C SER A 223 7.19 -15.40 6.30
N ALA A 224 7.90 -14.33 5.96
CA ALA A 224 7.32 -13.03 5.58
C ALA A 224 6.40 -13.07 4.34
N ASP A 225 6.50 -14.12 3.53
CA ASP A 225 5.64 -14.43 2.39
C ASP A 225 4.38 -15.24 2.78
N MET A 226 4.10 -15.39 4.08
CA MET A 226 2.98 -16.16 4.64
C MET A 226 2.99 -17.66 4.26
N SER A 227 4.16 -18.23 3.99
CA SER A 227 4.36 -19.68 3.78
C SER A 227 5.05 -20.35 4.98
N CYS A 228 4.76 -21.63 5.23
CA CYS A 228 5.40 -22.39 6.32
C CYS A 228 6.67 -23.10 5.83
N LYS A 229 7.85 -22.58 6.21
CA LYS A 229 9.17 -23.12 5.83
C LYS A 229 9.73 -24.03 6.91
N SER A 230 10.52 -25.03 6.50
CA SER A 230 11.12 -25.99 7.43
C SER A 230 12.19 -25.32 8.29
N LEU A 231 12.29 -25.72 9.55
CA LEU A 231 13.30 -25.23 10.49
C LEU A 231 14.76 -25.47 10.03
N GLY A 232 15.00 -26.37 9.07
CA GLY A 232 16.34 -26.66 8.53
C GLY A 232 16.93 -25.57 7.63
N ALA A 233 16.11 -24.82 6.87
CA ALA A 233 16.60 -23.73 6.00
C ALA A 233 16.98 -22.46 6.77
N LEU A 234 16.57 -22.36 8.04
CA LEU A 234 16.91 -21.24 8.92
C LEU A 234 18.39 -21.30 9.36
N GLN A 235 18.99 -22.49 9.43
CA GLN A 235 20.34 -22.70 9.97
C GLN A 235 21.48 -22.13 9.09
N GLU A 236 21.27 -21.96 7.78
CA GLU A 236 22.31 -21.43 6.87
C GLU A 236 22.44 -19.90 6.91
N SER A 237 21.33 -19.20 7.11
CA SER A 237 21.26 -17.73 7.07
C SER A 237 21.10 -17.08 8.45
N CYS A 238 20.81 -17.87 9.49
CA CYS A 238 20.51 -17.39 10.83
C CYS A 238 21.51 -17.92 11.87
N ASP A 239 22.13 -17.00 12.62
CA ASP A 239 23.02 -17.30 13.74
C ASP A 239 22.21 -17.55 15.02
N ILE A 240 21.26 -16.65 15.31
CA ILE A 240 20.35 -16.78 16.46
C ILE A 240 18.91 -16.74 15.97
N ALA A 241 18.22 -17.87 16.04
CA ALA A 241 16.80 -17.97 15.72
C ALA A 241 15.93 -17.22 16.73
N LEU A 242 14.80 -16.67 16.26
CA LEU A 242 13.81 -16.07 17.14
C LEU A 242 13.21 -17.15 18.07
N PRO A 243 13.09 -16.90 19.39
CA PRO A 243 12.67 -17.92 20.35
C PRO A 243 11.28 -18.51 20.13
N GLY A 244 10.44 -17.90 19.29
CA GLY A 244 9.08 -18.36 18.99
C GLY A 244 8.93 -19.22 17.74
N GLY A 245 10.00 -19.47 16.97
CA GLY A 245 9.93 -20.13 15.67
C GLY A 245 9.21 -19.26 14.64
N GLY A 246 9.94 -18.70 13.67
CA GLY A 246 9.33 -17.71 12.75
C GLY A 246 10.32 -16.96 11.88
N GLY A 247 11.60 -16.98 12.25
CA GLY A 247 12.59 -16.16 11.61
C GLY A 247 13.80 -15.97 12.48
N CYS A 248 14.60 -14.96 12.16
CA CYS A 248 15.92 -14.78 12.71
C CYS A 248 16.05 -13.52 13.57
N ALA A 249 16.67 -13.67 14.73
CA ALA A 249 16.99 -12.58 15.66
C ALA A 249 18.35 -11.96 15.29
N ILE A 250 19.33 -12.80 14.96
CA ILE A 250 20.67 -12.38 14.51
C ILE A 250 21.04 -13.21 13.29
N CYS A 251 21.27 -12.55 12.16
CA CYS A 251 21.66 -13.21 10.91
C CYS A 251 23.13 -13.64 10.95
N ASN A 252 23.47 -14.70 10.21
CA ASN A 252 24.86 -15.09 9.99
C ASN A 252 25.63 -13.98 9.27
N SER A 253 26.96 -13.96 9.43
CA SER A 253 27.82 -13.04 8.68
C SER A 253 27.60 -13.20 7.17
N GLY A 254 27.53 -12.10 6.43
CA GLY A 254 27.12 -12.06 5.03
C GLY A 254 25.61 -11.88 4.79
N TYR A 255 24.81 -11.71 5.84
CA TYR A 255 23.36 -11.45 5.76
C TYR A 255 22.95 -10.30 6.70
N TYR A 256 21.97 -9.49 6.30
CA TYR A 256 21.33 -8.47 7.13
C TYR A 256 19.86 -8.81 7.41
N ARG A 257 19.28 -8.18 8.44
CA ARG A 257 17.93 -8.48 8.89
C ARG A 257 16.90 -7.58 8.23
N GLU A 258 15.91 -8.20 7.57
CA GLU A 258 14.74 -7.54 7.01
C GLU A 258 13.46 -8.16 7.60
N GLY A 259 12.84 -7.45 8.56
CA GLY A 259 11.70 -7.97 9.32
C GLY A 259 12.08 -9.15 10.21
N ILE A 260 11.66 -10.36 9.84
CA ILE A 260 11.99 -11.61 10.55
C ILE A 260 12.89 -12.53 9.71
N SER A 261 13.33 -12.10 8.52
CA SER A 261 14.15 -12.90 7.61
C SER A 261 15.56 -12.31 7.45
N CYS A 262 16.52 -13.15 7.05
CA CYS A 262 17.89 -12.75 6.77
C CYS A 262 18.11 -12.72 5.25
N THR A 263 18.45 -11.55 4.73
CA THR A 263 18.73 -11.30 3.31
C THR A 263 20.24 -11.16 3.10
N PRO A 264 20.81 -11.72 2.01
CA PRO A 264 22.25 -11.68 1.77
C PRO A 264 22.74 -10.23 1.57
N CYS A 265 23.91 -9.93 2.13
CA CYS A 265 24.65 -8.70 1.89
C CYS A 265 25.15 -8.62 0.44
N ASP A 266 25.56 -7.42 0.03
CA ASP A 266 26.38 -7.24 -1.18
C ASP A 266 27.66 -8.10 -1.10
N GLU A 267 28.12 -8.64 -2.24
CA GLU A 267 29.22 -9.60 -2.29
C GLU A 267 30.54 -9.06 -1.71
N SER A 268 30.72 -7.73 -1.73
CA SER A 268 31.89 -7.05 -1.20
C SER A 268 31.96 -7.02 0.34
N CYS A 269 30.89 -7.43 1.04
CA CYS A 269 30.71 -7.17 2.46
C CYS A 269 30.62 -8.43 3.32
N SER A 270 31.28 -8.40 4.47
CA SER A 270 31.19 -9.46 5.49
C SER A 270 30.09 -9.16 6.52
N LEU A 271 29.86 -7.88 6.82
CA LEU A 271 28.75 -7.39 7.66
C LEU A 271 28.12 -6.17 7.00
N CYS A 272 26.79 -6.13 6.91
CA CYS A 272 26.05 -5.01 6.30
C CYS A 272 24.80 -4.66 7.11
N VAL A 273 24.34 -3.41 6.98
CA VAL A 273 23.09 -2.92 7.60
C VAL A 273 21.89 -3.19 6.68
N ASN A 274 22.11 -3.03 5.38
CA ASN A 274 21.15 -3.25 4.30
C ASN A 274 21.91 -3.55 2.99
N SER A 275 21.21 -3.66 1.86
CA SER A 275 21.79 -4.00 0.55
C SER A 275 22.75 -2.98 -0.05
N TYR A 276 22.95 -1.80 0.56
CA TYR A 276 23.79 -0.71 0.02
C TYR A 276 24.74 -0.08 1.05
N GLU A 277 24.84 -0.63 2.27
CA GLU A 277 25.67 -0.07 3.35
C GLU A 277 26.37 -1.17 4.17
N CYS A 278 27.70 -1.13 4.18
CA CYS A 278 28.55 -2.15 4.78
C CYS A 278 29.25 -1.68 6.05
N LEU A 279 29.18 -2.51 7.09
CA LEU A 279 29.84 -2.30 8.38
C LEU A 279 31.24 -2.90 8.42
N ALA A 280 31.44 -4.01 7.70
CA ALA A 280 32.74 -4.63 7.53
C ALA A 280 32.87 -5.22 6.12
N CYS A 281 34.06 -5.08 5.55
CA CYS A 281 34.38 -5.62 4.23
C CYS A 281 34.77 -7.07 4.31
N LYS A 282 34.51 -7.80 3.22
CA LYS A 282 34.98 -9.18 3.06
C LYS A 282 36.48 -9.18 2.74
N ASP A 283 37.16 -10.28 3.02
CA ASP A 283 38.58 -10.44 2.69
C ASP A 283 38.82 -10.13 1.20
N GLY A 284 39.79 -9.27 0.92
CA GLY A 284 40.08 -8.75 -0.42
C GLY A 284 39.34 -7.46 -0.81
N TYR A 285 38.53 -6.90 0.10
CA TYR A 285 37.84 -5.62 -0.07
C TYR A 285 38.14 -4.64 1.09
N PHE A 286 38.02 -3.34 0.83
CA PHE A 286 38.23 -2.26 1.78
C PHE A 286 37.15 -1.16 1.65
N ASN A 287 36.97 -0.33 2.68
CA ASN A 287 36.10 0.83 2.62
C ASN A 287 36.74 2.05 3.29
N ILE A 288 36.79 3.17 2.58
CA ILE A 288 37.19 4.48 3.11
C ILE A 288 35.89 5.28 3.33
N PRO A 289 35.50 5.57 4.59
CA PRO A 289 34.19 6.15 4.92
C PRO A 289 33.83 7.46 4.19
N SER A 290 34.82 8.20 3.69
CA SER A 290 34.62 9.45 2.95
C SER A 290 34.26 9.27 1.46
N GLU A 291 34.35 8.05 0.91
CA GLU A 291 34.21 7.81 -0.54
C GLU A 291 33.00 6.93 -0.93
N GLY A 292 32.36 6.26 0.02
CA GLY A 292 31.20 5.43 -0.25
C GLY A 292 30.74 4.59 0.94
N LYS A 293 29.57 3.97 0.80
CA LYS A 293 28.98 3.09 1.83
C LYS A 293 29.19 1.59 1.55
N LEU A 294 29.69 1.23 0.36
CA LEU A 294 30.00 -0.15 -0.05
C LEU A 294 31.51 -0.37 -0.12
N CYS A 295 31.93 -1.61 0.08
CA CYS A 295 33.33 -1.99 0.04
C CYS A 295 33.84 -2.12 -1.40
N GLN A 296 35.07 -1.70 -1.64
CA GLN A 296 35.73 -1.72 -2.94
C GLN A 296 36.82 -2.81 -2.97
N PRO A 297 37.08 -3.45 -4.12
CA PRO A 297 38.14 -4.46 -4.22
C PRO A 297 39.52 -3.83 -3.96
N ASN A 298 40.40 -4.52 -3.22
CA ASN A 298 41.77 -4.06 -2.95
C ASN A 298 42.59 -3.84 -4.24
N THR A 299 42.20 -4.44 -5.36
CA THR A 299 42.82 -4.21 -6.68
C THR A 299 42.69 -2.78 -7.20
N THR A 300 41.77 -2.00 -6.62
CA THR A 300 41.62 -0.57 -6.96
C THR A 300 42.62 0.33 -6.24
N LEU A 301 43.29 -0.16 -5.19
CA LEU A 301 44.38 0.55 -4.51
C LEU A 301 45.64 0.47 -5.38
N SER A 302 45.89 1.53 -6.15
CA SER A 302 47.13 1.68 -6.88
C SER A 302 48.31 1.82 -5.90
N ASN A 303 49.42 1.16 -6.23
CA ASN A 303 50.70 1.31 -5.54
C ASN A 303 50.65 0.95 -4.04
N CYS A 304 49.74 0.06 -3.64
CA CYS A 304 49.63 -0.46 -2.28
C CYS A 304 50.29 -1.84 -2.16
N GLU A 305 51.20 -1.98 -1.20
CA GLU A 305 51.89 -3.24 -0.89
C GLU A 305 51.08 -4.09 0.10
N PHE A 306 50.46 -3.45 1.11
CA PHE A 306 49.65 -4.12 2.11
C PHE A 306 48.39 -3.30 2.45
N SER A 307 47.23 -3.93 2.34
CA SER A 307 45.91 -3.31 2.53
C SER A 307 45.16 -3.94 3.69
N LEU A 308 44.48 -3.10 4.47
CA LEU A 308 43.51 -3.46 5.49
C LEU A 308 42.07 -3.21 5.00
N SER A 309 41.08 -3.60 5.80
CA SER A 309 39.66 -3.33 5.51
C SER A 309 39.28 -1.84 5.49
N SER A 310 40.15 -0.95 5.97
CA SER A 310 40.00 0.51 5.94
C SER A 310 40.77 1.19 4.79
N GLY A 311 41.46 0.43 3.95
CA GLY A 311 42.25 0.92 2.82
C GLY A 311 43.72 0.51 2.91
N CYS A 312 44.60 1.20 2.21
CA CYS A 312 46.02 0.88 2.23
C CYS A 312 46.65 1.18 3.60
N GLU A 313 47.50 0.27 4.08
CA GLU A 313 48.31 0.47 5.29
C GLU A 313 49.77 0.73 4.94
N ARG A 314 50.27 0.14 3.84
CA ARG A 314 51.66 0.31 3.41
C ARG A 314 51.76 0.35 1.89
N CYS A 315 52.43 1.39 1.41
CA CYS A 315 52.63 1.63 -0.02
C CYS A 315 53.87 0.93 -0.55
N VAL A 316 53.88 0.68 -1.86
CA VAL A 316 55.11 0.26 -2.57
C VAL A 316 56.16 1.37 -2.50
N SER A 317 57.44 1.00 -2.65
CA SER A 317 58.54 1.97 -2.63
C SER A 317 58.33 3.08 -3.68
N GLY A 318 58.72 4.31 -3.34
CA GLY A 318 58.48 5.51 -4.14
C GLY A 318 57.12 6.18 -3.92
N HIS A 319 56.32 5.71 -2.97
CA HIS A 319 55.00 6.28 -2.64
C HIS A 319 54.83 6.46 -1.12
N TYR A 320 54.01 7.44 -0.71
CA TYR A 320 53.64 7.68 0.69
C TYR A 320 52.15 7.46 0.95
N LEU A 321 51.82 7.10 2.19
CA LEU A 321 50.44 6.85 2.61
C LEU A 321 49.77 8.14 3.07
N SER A 322 48.63 8.48 2.47
CA SER A 322 47.76 9.56 2.93
C SER A 322 46.29 9.18 2.76
N ASN A 323 45.47 9.39 3.79
CA ASN A 323 44.04 9.00 3.79
C ASN A 323 43.78 7.56 3.32
N HIS A 324 44.62 6.61 3.76
CA HIS A 324 44.55 5.19 3.37
C HIS A 324 44.75 4.91 1.87
N LYS A 325 45.37 5.84 1.12
CA LYS A 325 45.79 5.68 -0.28
C LYS A 325 47.28 6.04 -0.46
N CYS A 326 47.86 5.53 -1.54
CA CYS A 326 49.27 5.74 -1.87
C CYS A 326 49.44 6.79 -2.96
N TYR A 327 50.30 7.77 -2.71
CA TYR A 327 50.62 8.85 -3.64
C TYR A 327 52.12 8.85 -3.94
N GLU A 328 52.50 9.24 -5.15
CA GLU A 328 53.89 9.20 -5.61
C GLU A 328 54.74 10.23 -4.85
N CYS A 329 55.97 9.84 -4.51
CA CYS A 329 56.96 10.75 -3.94
C CYS A 329 57.49 11.73 -4.99
N SER A 330 58.02 12.87 -4.54
CA SER A 330 58.78 13.78 -5.40
C SER A 330 59.95 13.08 -6.11
N SER A 331 60.32 13.56 -7.30
CA SER A 331 61.38 12.99 -8.14
C SER A 331 62.69 12.75 -7.38
N ASN A 332 63.32 11.58 -7.59
CA ASN A 332 64.58 11.11 -6.97
C ASN A 332 64.48 10.69 -5.50
N CYS A 333 63.27 10.57 -4.96
CA CYS A 333 62.98 10.07 -3.62
C CYS A 333 62.35 8.66 -3.67
N ILE A 334 62.91 7.70 -2.91
CA ILE A 334 62.43 6.31 -2.84
C ILE A 334 61.56 6.00 -1.62
N SER A 335 61.57 6.85 -0.59
CA SER A 335 60.64 6.80 0.55
C SER A 335 60.40 8.22 1.06
N CYS A 336 59.14 8.60 1.26
CA CYS A 336 58.72 9.93 1.71
C CYS A 336 57.54 9.84 2.69
N ASP A 337 57.37 10.85 3.54
CA ASP A 337 56.24 10.96 4.48
C ASP A 337 55.11 11.82 3.91
N THR A 338 55.46 12.80 3.08
CA THR A 338 54.53 13.65 2.30
C THR A 338 55.15 13.97 0.95
N GLU A 339 54.39 14.58 0.04
CA GLU A 339 54.87 14.99 -1.29
C GLU A 339 56.21 15.75 -1.26
N SER A 340 56.48 16.55 -0.21
CA SER A 340 57.66 17.40 -0.08
C SER A 340 58.71 16.92 0.94
N VAL A 341 58.43 15.83 1.67
CA VAL A 341 59.27 15.33 2.77
C VAL A 341 59.79 13.95 2.42
N CYS A 342 61.01 13.90 1.89
CA CYS A 342 61.70 12.66 1.60
C CYS A 342 62.43 12.12 2.84
N THR A 343 62.39 10.80 3.03
CA THR A 343 63.07 10.08 4.11
C THR A 343 64.18 9.16 3.58
N LYS A 344 64.14 8.79 2.29
CA LYS A 344 65.21 8.03 1.62
C LYS A 344 65.30 8.40 0.13
N CYS A 345 66.48 8.75 -0.34
CA CYS A 345 66.82 9.08 -1.72
C CYS A 345 67.31 7.87 -2.53
N ASP A 346 67.22 7.96 -3.86
CA ASP A 346 67.78 6.97 -4.79
C ASP A 346 69.23 6.61 -4.41
N GLU A 347 69.53 5.32 -4.40
CA GLU A 347 70.65 4.72 -3.69
C GLU A 347 72.02 5.06 -4.24
N LYS A 348 72.13 5.67 -5.43
CA LYS A 348 73.43 5.82 -6.13
C LYS A 348 73.98 7.24 -6.23
N GLU A 349 73.13 8.26 -6.33
CA GLU A 349 73.59 9.60 -6.73
C GLU A 349 73.06 10.75 -5.86
N TYR A 350 72.18 10.45 -4.90
CA TYR A 350 71.47 11.48 -4.12
C TYR A 350 71.68 11.32 -2.62
N ILE A 351 71.82 12.47 -1.94
CA ILE A 351 72.01 12.61 -0.49
C ILE A 351 70.78 13.31 0.08
N LEU A 352 70.27 12.82 1.21
CA LEU A 352 69.13 13.42 1.88
C LEU A 352 69.60 14.56 2.80
N ILE A 353 69.22 15.79 2.46
CA ILE A 353 69.53 16.98 3.26
C ILE A 353 68.24 17.77 3.46
N ASN A 354 67.93 18.12 4.71
CA ASN A 354 66.69 18.83 5.09
C ASN A 354 65.43 18.20 4.48
N LEU A 355 65.35 16.87 4.47
CA LEU A 355 64.21 16.10 3.94
C LEU A 355 64.02 16.22 2.41
N GLN A 356 65.05 16.63 1.66
CA GLN A 356 65.06 16.67 0.19
C GLN A 356 66.28 15.95 -0.39
N CYS A 357 66.11 15.33 -1.57
CA CYS A 357 67.17 14.61 -2.26
C CYS A 357 67.98 15.53 -3.16
N LEU A 358 69.22 15.79 -2.77
CA LEU A 358 70.17 16.58 -3.54
C LEU A 358 71.24 15.68 -4.15
N HIS A 359 71.59 15.91 -5.41
CA HIS A 359 72.65 15.17 -6.07
C HIS A 359 74.00 15.39 -5.34
N PHE A 360 74.82 14.35 -5.18
CA PHE A 360 76.01 14.38 -4.32
C PHE A 360 77.01 15.49 -4.67
N THR A 361 77.08 15.90 -5.93
CA THR A 361 77.93 17.01 -6.40
C THR A 361 77.55 18.37 -5.81
N LYS A 362 76.37 18.49 -5.20
CA LYS A 362 75.91 19.69 -4.49
C LYS A 362 76.33 19.70 -3.02
N VAL A 363 76.87 18.60 -2.49
CA VAL A 363 77.34 18.49 -1.10
C VAL A 363 78.84 18.72 -1.08
N GLU A 364 79.26 19.71 -0.30
CA GLU A 364 80.64 20.16 -0.27
C GLU A 364 81.57 19.03 0.19
N HIS A 365 82.62 18.76 -0.60
CA HIS A 365 83.58 17.68 -0.40
C HIS A 365 83.03 16.25 -0.44
N CYS A 366 81.79 16.02 -0.91
CA CYS A 366 81.30 14.67 -1.13
C CYS A 366 81.65 14.14 -2.53
N VAL A 367 82.27 12.97 -2.60
CA VAL A 367 82.76 12.34 -3.84
C VAL A 367 81.81 11.28 -4.35
N SER A 368 81.07 10.61 -3.47
CA SER A 368 80.06 9.63 -3.85
C SER A 368 78.98 9.51 -2.78
N ALA A 369 77.74 9.34 -3.22
CA ALA A 369 76.61 9.02 -2.36
C ALA A 369 76.28 7.53 -2.44
N GLN A 370 75.85 6.96 -1.31
CA GLN A 370 75.22 5.66 -1.26
C GLN A 370 74.21 5.63 -0.10
N ASN A 371 73.06 5.00 -0.29
CA ASN A 371 72.00 4.89 0.72
C ASN A 371 71.59 6.24 1.32
N SER A 372 71.37 7.25 0.46
CA SER A 372 70.95 8.60 0.87
C SER A 372 71.96 9.39 1.70
N LYS A 373 73.21 8.91 1.80
CA LYS A 373 74.30 9.51 2.56
C LYS A 373 75.53 9.70 1.69
N CYS A 374 76.35 10.70 2.00
CA CYS A 374 77.71 10.75 1.52
C CYS A 374 78.50 9.58 2.13
N VAL A 375 79.10 8.72 1.31
CA VAL A 375 79.90 7.59 1.79
C VAL A 375 81.39 7.77 1.56
N LYS A 376 81.77 8.72 0.73
CA LYS A 376 83.16 9.03 0.46
C LYS A 376 83.35 10.53 0.39
N CYS A 377 84.17 11.03 1.29
CA CYS A 377 84.54 12.43 1.37
C CYS A 377 85.89 12.67 0.73
N GLU A 378 86.11 13.89 0.24
CA GLU A 378 87.37 14.31 -0.35
C GLU A 378 88.42 14.54 0.74
N GLY A 379 89.57 13.86 0.61
CA GLY A 379 90.70 13.99 1.52
C GLY A 379 90.66 13.06 2.74
N ARG A 380 90.95 13.60 3.93
CA ARG A 380 91.03 12.84 5.20
C ARG A 380 89.78 12.94 6.08
N ARG A 381 88.69 13.48 5.55
CA ARG A 381 87.42 13.66 6.27
C ARG A 381 86.62 12.37 6.23
N GLU A 382 85.89 12.08 7.29
CA GLU A 382 84.92 10.99 7.30
C GLU A 382 83.51 11.57 7.13
N PRO A 383 82.56 10.85 6.53
CA PRO A 383 81.16 11.28 6.60
C PRO A 383 80.75 11.46 8.06
N THR A 384 79.92 12.46 8.35
CA THR A 384 79.22 12.53 9.63
C THR A 384 78.47 11.23 9.89
N ASP A 385 78.19 10.91 11.15
CA ASP A 385 77.31 9.76 11.48
C ASP A 385 75.93 9.88 10.79
N SER A 386 75.45 11.12 10.58
CA SER A 386 74.25 11.44 9.78
C SER A 386 74.47 11.23 8.28
N GLY A 387 75.68 11.40 7.75
CA GLY A 387 76.04 11.20 6.34
C GLY A 387 75.56 12.31 5.42
N ASP A 388 75.17 13.45 5.96
CA ASP A 388 74.73 14.65 5.26
C ASP A 388 75.88 15.63 4.97
N SER A 389 77.04 15.42 5.60
CA SER A 389 78.25 16.23 5.44
C SER A 389 79.51 15.42 5.79
N CYS A 390 80.69 16.00 5.62
CA CYS A 390 81.98 15.35 5.84
C CYS A 390 82.74 16.06 6.98
N THR A 391 83.00 15.35 8.09
CA THR A 391 83.61 15.87 9.32
C THR A 391 84.68 14.93 9.91
N ASP A 392 85.50 15.42 10.83
CA ASP A 392 86.54 14.61 11.50
C ASP A 392 85.96 13.80 12.70
N SER A 393 86.36 12.54 12.93
CA SER A 393 85.57 11.54 13.71
C SER A 393 86.01 11.20 15.15
N VAL A 394 85.05 10.86 16.04
CA VAL A 394 85.21 10.20 17.39
C VAL A 394 83.91 9.42 17.81
N LYS A 395 83.98 8.27 18.54
CA LYS A 395 82.84 7.33 18.83
C LYS A 395 82.49 7.08 20.33
N TYR A 396 81.20 6.83 20.66
CA TYR A 396 80.71 6.18 21.91
C TYR A 396 79.44 5.32 21.72
N GLY A 397 79.40 4.11 22.30
CA GLY A 397 78.23 3.21 22.25
C GLY A 397 78.08 2.36 23.51
N VAL A 398 77.35 2.87 24.52
CA VAL A 398 76.86 2.10 25.69
C VAL A 398 75.47 2.58 26.22
N VAL A 399 74.89 3.69 25.73
CA VAL A 399 73.79 4.38 26.44
C VAL A 399 72.35 3.86 26.15
N ILE A 400 72.12 2.99 25.15
CA ILE A 400 70.75 2.75 24.63
C ILE A 400 70.02 1.53 25.25
N GLY A 401 70.72 0.64 25.98
CA GLY A 401 70.14 -0.66 26.38
C GLY A 401 69.12 -0.65 27.52
N ILE A 402 69.20 0.31 28.44
CA ILE A 402 68.44 0.32 29.70
C ILE A 402 67.01 0.93 29.58
N PRO A 403 66.74 1.95 28.75
CA PRO A 403 65.40 2.55 28.64
C PRO A 403 64.35 1.61 28.02
N ILE A 404 64.77 0.73 27.10
CA ILE A 404 63.84 -0.09 26.30
C ILE A 404 63.12 -1.12 27.16
N THR A 405 63.77 -1.67 28.17
CA THR A 405 63.19 -2.69 29.07
C THR A 405 62.13 -2.11 30.00
N VAL A 406 62.27 -0.85 30.41
CA VAL A 406 61.28 -0.17 31.28
C VAL A 406 59.99 0.16 30.51
N VAL A 407 60.09 0.54 29.23
CA VAL A 407 58.93 0.88 28.40
C VAL A 407 58.04 -0.35 28.15
N VAL A 408 58.63 -1.53 27.94
CA VAL A 408 57.86 -2.78 27.70
C VAL A 408 57.03 -3.18 28.91
N LEU A 409 57.55 -3.02 30.13
CA LEU A 409 56.82 -3.32 31.37
C LEU A 409 55.65 -2.36 31.60
N LEU A 410 55.76 -1.11 31.17
CA LEU A 410 54.72 -0.09 31.30
C LEU A 410 53.55 -0.34 30.33
N ILE A 411 53.83 -0.85 29.13
CA ILE A 411 52.79 -1.22 28.15
C ILE A 411 51.94 -2.38 28.67
N LEU A 412 52.55 -3.38 29.32
CA LEU A 412 51.84 -4.55 29.84
C LEU A 412 50.88 -4.24 30.99
N THR A 413 51.13 -3.20 31.79
CA THR A 413 50.23 -2.81 32.89
C THR A 413 49.03 -1.99 32.39
N ILE A 414 49.25 -1.15 31.38
CA ILE A 414 48.19 -0.33 30.76
C ILE A 414 47.17 -1.23 30.04
N THR A 415 47.62 -2.27 29.33
CA THR A 415 46.71 -3.19 28.62
C THR A 415 45.78 -3.95 29.59
N LEU A 416 46.28 -4.36 30.75
CA LEU A 416 45.48 -5.04 31.78
C LEU A 416 44.36 -4.13 32.33
N LEU A 417 44.66 -2.85 32.57
CA LEU A 417 43.68 -1.87 33.05
C LEU A 417 42.56 -1.60 32.03
N ILE A 418 42.91 -1.55 30.74
CA ILE A 418 41.93 -1.38 29.65
C ILE A 418 40.96 -2.56 29.60
N ILE A 419 41.46 -3.80 29.77
CA ILE A 419 40.61 -5.01 29.79
C ILE A 419 39.61 -4.96 30.95
N ILE A 420 40.04 -4.55 32.14
CA ILE A 420 39.16 -4.43 33.31
C ILE A 420 38.07 -3.36 33.08
N LEU A 421 38.44 -2.21 32.52
CA LEU A 421 37.50 -1.13 32.19
C LEU A 421 36.45 -1.60 31.16
N PHE A 422 36.87 -2.37 30.15
CA PHE A 422 35.98 -2.96 29.14
C PHE A 422 34.93 -3.88 29.78
N PHE A 423 35.32 -4.75 30.71
CA PHE A 423 34.38 -5.61 31.44
C PHE A 423 33.38 -4.82 32.29
N ILE A 424 33.82 -3.73 32.94
CA ILE A 424 32.94 -2.85 33.73
C ILE A 424 31.94 -2.14 32.82
N LEU A 425 32.38 -1.62 31.67
CA LEU A 425 31.52 -0.96 30.69
C LEU A 425 30.49 -1.91 30.07
N GLN A 426 30.88 -3.15 29.74
CA GLN A 426 29.93 -4.18 29.29
C GLN A 426 28.84 -4.45 30.34
N ARG A 427 29.22 -4.56 31.62
CA ARG A 427 28.26 -4.78 32.71
C ARG A 427 27.32 -3.60 32.92
N TYR A 428 27.82 -2.38 32.77
CA TYR A 428 27.00 -1.17 32.84
C TYR A 428 25.99 -1.09 31.68
N ASN A 429 26.42 -1.41 30.45
CA ASN A 429 25.57 -1.36 29.26
C ASN A 429 24.41 -2.39 29.32
N HIS A 430 24.67 -3.60 29.85
CA HIS A 430 23.64 -4.61 30.08
C HIS A 430 22.60 -4.19 31.16
N LYS A 431 22.96 -3.27 32.08
CA LYS A 431 22.05 -2.74 33.10
C LYS A 431 21.14 -1.62 32.56
N GLN A 432 21.64 -0.81 31.62
CA GLN A 432 20.88 0.26 30.95
C GLN A 432 19.73 -0.29 30.07
N GLN A 433 19.92 -1.42 29.38
CA GLN A 433 18.89 -2.02 28.52
C GLN A 433 17.62 -2.52 29.26
N MET A 434 17.66 -2.64 30.60
CA MET A 434 16.54 -3.11 31.43
C MET A 434 15.80 -1.97 32.17
N GLN A 435 16.16 -0.70 31.94
CA GLN A 435 15.59 0.44 32.69
C GLN A 435 14.17 0.86 32.24
N ASN A 436 13.71 0.44 31.06
CA ASN A 436 12.41 0.88 30.51
C ASN A 436 11.26 -0.12 30.68
N VAL A 437 11.45 -1.21 31.45
CA VAL A 437 10.42 -2.24 31.65
C VAL A 437 10.15 -2.41 33.13
N CYS A 438 8.96 -1.99 33.59
CA CYS A 438 8.55 -2.09 34.98
C CYS A 438 8.20 -3.54 35.33
N VAL A 439 9.21 -4.31 35.76
CA VAL A 439 9.03 -5.66 36.31
C VAL A 439 9.02 -5.61 37.84
N PHE A 440 7.96 -6.13 38.45
CA PHE A 440 7.76 -6.12 39.91
C PHE A 440 7.42 -7.52 40.45
N ASP A 441 7.51 -7.68 41.77
CA ASP A 441 7.14 -8.93 42.44
C ASP A 441 5.66 -8.93 42.82
N ILE A 442 4.92 -9.95 42.37
CA ILE A 442 3.48 -10.06 42.55
C ILE A 442 3.13 -10.05 44.04
N LYS A 443 3.90 -10.77 44.88
CA LYS A 443 3.61 -10.89 46.31
C LYS A 443 3.82 -9.60 47.09
N SER A 444 4.73 -8.75 46.60
CA SER A 444 5.01 -7.44 47.22
C SER A 444 4.12 -6.32 46.68
N SER A 445 3.31 -6.60 45.66
CA SER A 445 2.44 -5.62 45.04
C SER A 445 1.06 -5.58 45.70
N ASN A 446 0.43 -4.41 45.71
CA ASN A 446 -0.96 -4.24 46.15
C ASN A 446 -1.98 -4.58 45.04
N LEU A 447 -1.54 -5.26 43.97
CA LEU A 447 -2.37 -5.57 42.80
C LEU A 447 -2.98 -6.98 42.94
N THR A 448 -4.29 -7.07 42.79
CA THR A 448 -4.99 -8.35 42.69
C THR A 448 -4.75 -8.95 41.30
N MET A 449 -4.11 -10.12 41.25
CA MET A 449 -3.83 -10.84 40.00
C MET A 449 -4.73 -12.08 39.91
N GLU A 450 -5.53 -12.17 38.85
CA GLU A 450 -6.39 -13.31 38.54
C GLU A 450 -5.68 -14.26 37.57
N LYS A 451 -5.94 -15.56 37.72
CA LYS A 451 -5.31 -16.59 36.88
C LYS A 451 -5.96 -16.58 35.49
N MET A 452 -5.17 -16.30 34.45
CA MET A 452 -5.63 -16.32 33.06
C MET A 452 -5.63 -17.76 32.50
N ASN A 453 -4.56 -18.49 32.76
CA ASN A 453 -4.39 -19.90 32.40
C ASN A 453 -3.42 -20.57 33.39
N GLU A 454 -2.95 -21.78 33.11
CA GLU A 454 -2.07 -22.51 34.04
C GLU A 454 -0.79 -21.77 34.43
N VAL A 455 -0.26 -20.91 33.55
CA VAL A 455 1.07 -20.28 33.69
C VAL A 455 1.03 -18.75 33.82
N LEU A 456 -0.04 -18.10 33.35
CA LEU A 456 -0.21 -16.64 33.34
C LEU A 456 -1.29 -16.18 34.32
N CYS A 457 -1.09 -14.98 34.86
CA CYS A 457 -2.09 -14.21 35.58
C CYS A 457 -2.09 -12.75 35.11
N SER A 458 -3.20 -12.04 35.31
CA SER A 458 -3.32 -10.61 34.97
C SER A 458 -4.11 -9.85 36.02
N ASN A 459 -3.95 -8.53 36.07
CA ASN A 459 -4.76 -7.67 36.94
C ASN A 459 -6.16 -7.37 36.35
N LYS A 460 -6.39 -7.72 35.07
CA LYS A 460 -7.67 -7.55 34.38
C LYS A 460 -7.82 -8.51 33.21
N ASN A 461 -9.07 -8.75 32.84
CA ASN A 461 -9.45 -9.70 31.77
C ASN A 461 -10.08 -9.01 30.54
N VAL A 462 -10.37 -7.70 30.63
CA VAL A 462 -10.92 -6.89 29.56
C VAL A 462 -10.19 -5.55 29.50
N LEU A 463 -9.77 -5.13 28.30
CA LEU A 463 -9.24 -3.79 28.04
C LEU A 463 -10.38 -2.88 27.55
N ARG A 464 -10.47 -1.67 28.09
CA ARG A 464 -11.53 -0.71 27.75
C ARG A 464 -11.00 0.61 27.21
N PHE A 465 -9.72 0.91 27.45
CA PHE A 465 -9.10 2.16 26.99
C PHE A 465 -9.83 3.42 27.50
N ASP A 466 -10.45 3.32 28.68
CA ASP A 466 -11.27 4.36 29.33
C ASP A 466 -10.50 5.18 30.37
N ILE A 467 -9.16 5.11 30.36
CA ILE A 467 -8.29 5.76 31.35
C ILE A 467 -8.47 7.29 31.36
N ASP A 468 -8.77 7.89 30.20
CA ASP A 468 -8.80 9.35 30.00
C ASP A 468 -10.23 9.97 30.07
N SER A 469 -11.15 9.35 30.81
CA SER A 469 -12.48 9.89 31.25
C SER A 469 -13.64 9.98 30.26
N ASP A 470 -13.44 9.68 28.98
CA ASP A 470 -14.54 9.57 28.01
C ASP A 470 -14.99 8.11 27.83
N LYS A 471 -16.31 7.86 27.87
CA LYS A 471 -16.89 6.53 27.54
C LYS A 471 -16.65 6.11 26.08
N VAL A 472 -16.28 7.07 25.22
CA VAL A 472 -16.03 6.88 23.79
C VAL A 472 -14.66 7.44 23.44
N ILE A 473 -13.91 6.73 22.61
CA ILE A 473 -12.58 7.18 22.19
C ILE A 473 -12.63 7.88 20.82
N LYS A 474 -11.71 8.81 20.60
CA LYS A 474 -11.68 9.63 19.38
C LYS A 474 -11.12 8.85 18.19
N VAL A 475 -11.65 9.12 17.00
CA VAL A 475 -11.13 8.52 15.76
C VAL A 475 -9.79 9.17 15.39
N ASP A 476 -8.86 8.40 14.83
CA ASP A 476 -7.47 8.75 14.51
C ASP A 476 -6.60 9.21 15.68
N THR A 477 -7.09 9.07 16.91
CA THR A 477 -6.35 9.42 18.12
C THR A 477 -5.93 8.15 18.83
N GLU A 478 -4.65 8.09 19.21
CA GLU A 478 -4.13 6.97 19.98
C GLU A 478 -4.55 7.09 21.44
N THR A 479 -5.17 6.04 21.98
CA THR A 479 -5.58 5.92 23.37
C THR A 479 -4.89 4.70 23.99
N ARG A 480 -4.60 4.72 25.29
CA ARG A 480 -3.86 3.63 25.95
C ARG A 480 -4.63 2.99 27.09
N ASP A 481 -4.30 1.74 27.36
CA ASP A 481 -4.77 1.00 28.52
C ASP A 481 -3.60 0.19 29.14
N LEU A 482 -3.56 0.10 30.47
CA LEU A 482 -2.44 -0.49 31.23
C LEU A 482 -2.80 -1.87 31.77
N ILE A 483 -2.09 -2.91 31.37
CA ILE A 483 -2.30 -4.28 31.89
C ILE A 483 -1.02 -4.84 32.50
N CYS A 484 -1.13 -5.42 33.69
CA CYS A 484 -0.06 -6.18 34.32
C CYS A 484 -0.23 -7.66 33.97
N ILE A 485 0.81 -8.28 33.41
CA ILE A 485 0.87 -9.73 33.16
C ILE A 485 1.93 -10.36 34.06
N GLY A 486 1.54 -11.40 34.79
CA GLY A 486 2.36 -12.10 35.76
C GLY A 486 2.63 -13.56 35.42
N ASN A 487 3.79 -14.05 35.83
CA ASN A 487 4.20 -15.45 35.70
C ASN A 487 3.86 -16.24 36.97
N ALA A 488 2.87 -17.12 36.87
CA ALA A 488 2.44 -18.04 37.92
C ALA A 488 3.13 -19.43 37.86
N SER A 489 3.94 -19.68 36.83
CA SER A 489 4.67 -20.94 36.65
C SER A 489 5.97 -20.98 37.47
N LYS A 490 6.64 -22.14 37.46
CA LYS A 490 7.95 -22.32 38.10
C LYS A 490 9.13 -21.90 37.22
N HIS A 491 8.92 -21.76 35.91
CA HIS A 491 9.98 -21.50 34.93
C HIS A 491 9.94 -20.04 34.47
N SER A 492 10.99 -19.60 33.77
CA SER A 492 10.99 -18.24 33.20
C SER A 492 10.20 -18.22 31.91
N LEU A 493 9.25 -17.30 31.80
CA LEU A 493 8.38 -17.15 30.64
C LEU A 493 8.79 -15.94 29.80
N LYS A 494 8.81 -16.09 28.47
CA LYS A 494 8.86 -14.97 27.54
C LYS A 494 7.44 -14.62 27.11
N VAL A 495 6.96 -13.43 27.46
CA VAL A 495 5.58 -12.98 27.27
C VAL A 495 5.52 -11.88 26.20
N GLN A 496 4.57 -11.98 25.28
CA GLN A 496 4.29 -11.00 24.23
C GLN A 496 2.80 -10.96 23.88
N PHE A 497 2.35 -9.90 23.22
CA PHE A 497 0.99 -9.79 22.68
C PHE A 497 0.99 -10.01 21.16
N SER A 498 -0.03 -10.69 20.63
CA SER A 498 -0.26 -10.81 19.19
C SER A 498 -0.99 -9.57 18.70
N VAL A 499 -0.27 -8.71 17.99
CA VAL A 499 -0.80 -7.48 17.39
C VAL A 499 -1.23 -7.76 15.96
N ILE A 500 -2.50 -7.50 15.64
CA ILE A 500 -3.02 -7.60 14.27
C ILE A 500 -2.51 -6.39 13.48
N LYS A 501 -1.72 -6.63 12.43
CA LYS A 501 -1.27 -5.58 11.49
C LYS A 501 -2.22 -5.49 10.31
N GLY A 502 -2.50 -4.27 9.86
CA GLY A 502 -3.34 -4.03 8.66
C GLY A 502 -4.83 -4.24 8.89
N CYS A 503 -5.33 -4.06 10.11
CA CYS A 503 -6.77 -4.01 10.35
C CYS A 503 -7.36 -2.72 9.78
N ASP A 504 -8.48 -2.85 9.08
CA ASP A 504 -9.20 -1.74 8.44
C ASP A 504 -9.83 -0.75 9.44
N CYS A 505 -10.05 -1.17 10.69
CA CYS A 505 -10.84 -0.42 11.67
C CYS A 505 -10.00 0.22 12.78
N TYR A 506 -8.83 -0.34 13.10
CA TYR A 506 -7.97 0.15 14.20
C TYR A 506 -6.51 -0.28 14.01
N GLU A 507 -5.60 0.46 14.61
CA GLU A 507 -4.20 0.07 14.82
C GLU A 507 -4.01 -0.25 16.30
N ILE A 508 -3.27 -1.31 16.63
CA ILE A 508 -2.95 -1.68 18.01
C ILE A 508 -1.45 -1.90 18.15
N ARG A 509 -0.85 -1.48 19.26
CA ARG A 509 0.56 -1.75 19.58
C ARG A 509 0.77 -1.90 21.07
N THR A 510 1.87 -2.54 21.48
CA THR A 510 2.17 -2.79 22.90
C THR A 510 3.57 -2.34 23.27
N VAL A 511 3.73 -1.84 24.50
CA VAL A 511 5.02 -1.44 25.09
C VAL A 511 5.12 -2.04 26.50
N PRO A 512 6.12 -2.89 26.80
CA PRO A 512 7.09 -3.44 25.86
C PRO A 512 6.42 -4.39 24.85
N SER A 513 7.06 -4.62 23.70
CA SER A 513 6.59 -5.60 22.72
C SER A 513 6.80 -7.05 23.20
N ILE A 514 7.80 -7.26 24.05
CA ILE A 514 8.16 -8.56 24.61
C ILE A 514 8.90 -8.39 25.94
N VAL A 515 8.68 -9.31 26.88
CA VAL A 515 9.36 -9.32 28.19
C VAL A 515 9.67 -10.74 28.65
N THR A 516 10.70 -10.91 29.47
CA THR A 516 11.00 -12.17 30.15
C THR A 516 10.68 -12.05 31.64
N LEU A 517 9.74 -12.87 32.11
CA LEU A 517 9.27 -12.91 33.49
C LEU A 517 9.80 -14.13 34.22
N LYS A 518 10.52 -13.91 35.32
CA LYS A 518 10.88 -14.97 36.27
C LYS A 518 9.64 -15.39 37.08
N GLN A 519 9.70 -16.56 37.72
CA GLN A 519 8.65 -17.02 38.62
C GLN A 519 8.24 -15.94 39.63
N GLY A 520 6.93 -15.71 39.77
CA GLY A 520 6.37 -14.76 40.72
C GLY A 520 6.58 -13.28 40.36
N LYS A 521 7.12 -12.98 39.18
CA LYS A 521 7.26 -11.60 38.67
C LYS A 521 6.13 -11.26 37.70
N ALA A 522 5.77 -9.98 37.67
CA ALA A 522 4.86 -9.40 36.70
C ALA A 522 5.49 -8.18 36.01
N CYS A 523 5.00 -7.88 34.81
CA CYS A 523 5.36 -6.69 34.05
C CYS A 523 4.11 -5.92 33.66
N GLU A 524 4.20 -4.60 33.74
CA GLU A 524 3.21 -3.70 33.17
C GLU A 524 3.41 -3.57 31.65
N PHE A 525 2.31 -3.67 30.91
CA PHE A 525 2.22 -3.43 29.48
C PHE A 525 1.28 -2.26 29.21
N GLU A 526 1.78 -1.29 28.46
CA GLU A 526 0.96 -0.26 27.83
C GLU A 526 0.44 -0.79 26.49
N ILE A 527 -0.87 -0.97 26.39
CA ILE A 527 -1.54 -1.31 25.15
C ILE A 527 -2.08 -0.01 24.56
N PHE A 528 -1.71 0.31 23.33
CA PHE A 528 -2.20 1.48 22.62
C PHE A 528 -3.13 1.03 21.49
N ILE A 529 -4.26 1.71 21.34
CA ILE A 529 -5.20 1.52 20.24
C ILE A 529 -5.49 2.86 19.57
N LYS A 530 -5.54 2.86 18.24
CA LYS A 530 -5.94 4.00 17.43
C LYS A 530 -7.04 3.57 16.47
N PRO A 531 -8.31 3.91 16.71
CA PRO A 531 -9.39 3.66 15.76
C PRO A 531 -9.21 4.47 14.48
N LEU A 532 -9.56 3.89 13.34
CA LEU A 532 -9.43 4.50 12.01
C LEU A 532 -10.79 4.97 11.45
N CYS A 533 -11.89 4.53 12.06
CA CYS A 533 -13.25 4.86 11.66
C CYS A 533 -14.22 4.78 12.84
N SER A 534 -15.42 5.33 12.64
CA SER A 534 -16.54 5.21 13.57
C SER A 534 -17.00 3.76 13.68
N CYS A 535 -16.77 3.10 14.81
CA CYS A 535 -17.11 1.69 15.01
C CYS A 535 -17.26 1.32 16.49
N GLN A 536 -17.91 0.18 16.72
CA GLN A 536 -17.91 -0.54 17.99
C GLN A 536 -17.04 -1.80 17.82
N ILE A 537 -15.98 -1.90 18.60
CA ILE A 537 -15.00 -2.98 18.51
C ILE A 537 -15.15 -3.86 19.74
N LYS A 538 -15.42 -5.14 19.50
CA LYS A 538 -15.44 -6.19 20.52
C LYS A 538 -14.66 -7.38 20.01
N GLU A 539 -13.36 -7.38 20.28
CA GLU A 539 -12.42 -8.35 19.74
C GLU A 539 -11.48 -8.89 20.83
N ASN A 540 -10.59 -9.82 20.47
CA ASN A 540 -9.63 -10.43 21.40
C ASN A 540 -8.20 -10.17 20.92
N ILE A 541 -7.31 -9.78 21.84
CA ILE A 541 -5.87 -9.79 21.66
C ILE A 541 -5.28 -11.04 22.34
N MET A 542 -4.35 -11.74 21.67
CA MET A 542 -3.74 -12.94 22.25
C MET A 542 -2.52 -12.56 23.08
N VAL A 543 -2.46 -13.04 24.33
CA VAL A 543 -1.23 -13.03 25.14
C VAL A 543 -0.53 -14.35 24.95
N ILE A 544 0.72 -14.33 24.51
CA ILE A 544 1.53 -15.52 24.22
C ILE A 544 2.65 -15.60 25.26
N ALA A 545 2.76 -16.73 25.93
CA ALA A 545 3.84 -17.06 26.86
C ALA A 545 4.61 -18.30 26.38
N LEU A 546 5.91 -18.14 26.16
CA LEU A 546 6.84 -19.22 25.89
C LEU A 546 7.61 -19.56 27.16
N ASP A 547 7.52 -20.81 27.62
CA ASP A 547 8.42 -21.32 28.63
C ASP A 547 9.81 -21.55 28.03
N ILE A 548 10.81 -20.83 28.54
CA ILE A 548 12.18 -20.83 27.99
C ILE A 548 12.88 -22.18 28.25
N VAL A 549 12.45 -22.93 29.27
CA VAL A 549 13.10 -24.18 29.67
C VAL A 549 12.51 -25.36 28.90
N THR A 550 11.18 -25.44 28.84
CA THR A 550 10.48 -26.56 28.19
C THR A 550 10.22 -26.34 26.71
N GLY A 551 10.32 -25.10 26.23
CA GLY A 551 9.96 -24.71 24.87
C GLY A 551 8.45 -24.71 24.61
N THR A 552 7.60 -24.91 25.63
CA THR A 552 6.15 -24.96 25.46
C THR A 552 5.58 -23.56 25.29
N VAL A 553 4.79 -23.36 24.24
CA VAL A 553 4.05 -22.11 23.98
C VAL A 553 2.62 -22.26 24.48
N LEU A 554 2.20 -21.31 25.32
CA LEU A 554 0.85 -21.17 25.82
C LEU A 554 0.30 -19.82 25.39
N SER A 555 -0.99 -19.75 25.12
CA SER A 555 -1.63 -18.48 24.75
C SER A 555 -2.95 -18.31 25.48
N ASN A 556 -3.35 -17.07 25.74
CA ASN A 556 -4.63 -16.72 26.33
C ASN A 556 -5.30 -15.60 25.54
N LYS A 557 -6.62 -15.67 25.41
CA LYS A 557 -7.42 -14.59 24.83
C LYS A 557 -7.66 -13.52 25.89
N LEU A 558 -7.33 -12.27 25.56
CA LEU A 558 -7.69 -11.10 26.36
C LEU A 558 -8.67 -10.27 25.54
N GLN A 559 -9.86 -10.02 26.08
CA GLN A 559 -10.88 -9.28 25.36
C GLN A 559 -10.58 -7.78 25.40
N PHE A 560 -10.93 -7.05 24.35
CA PHE A 560 -11.02 -5.61 24.41
C PHE A 560 -12.34 -5.10 23.81
N GLU A 561 -12.89 -4.07 24.45
CA GLU A 561 -14.18 -3.47 24.10
C GLU A 561 -13.99 -1.96 23.98
N VAL A 562 -14.32 -1.41 22.82
CA VAL A 562 -14.06 0.00 22.47
C VAL A 562 -15.24 0.54 21.68
N ASP A 563 -15.77 1.67 22.12
CA ASP A 563 -16.75 2.46 21.38
C ASP A 563 -16.09 3.76 20.94
N THR A 564 -16.23 4.13 19.67
CA THR A 564 -15.68 5.39 19.15
C THR A 564 -16.74 6.49 19.11
N GLU A 565 -16.29 7.74 19.02
CA GLU A 565 -17.16 8.85 18.61
C GLU A 565 -17.73 8.62 17.20
N GLN A 566 -18.86 9.28 16.90
CA GLN A 566 -19.39 9.32 15.54
C GLN A 566 -18.64 10.39 14.75
N SER A 567 -18.07 9.98 13.63
CA SER A 567 -17.34 10.84 12.69
C SER A 567 -17.76 10.55 11.26
N THR A 568 -17.34 11.40 10.33
CA THR A 568 -17.51 11.16 8.89
C THR A 568 -16.60 10.06 8.34
N LYS A 569 -15.75 9.43 9.16
CA LYS A 569 -15.00 8.22 8.76
C LYS A 569 -15.83 6.98 9.06
N LEU A 570 -16.30 6.32 8.02
CA LEU A 570 -17.23 5.20 8.13
C LEU A 570 -16.50 3.86 8.16
N ASN A 571 -17.05 2.92 8.91
CA ASN A 571 -16.63 1.53 8.87
C ASN A 571 -17.13 0.87 7.58
N SER A 572 -16.20 0.42 6.72
CA SER A 572 -16.56 -0.22 5.45
C SER A 572 -17.40 -1.49 5.60
N ARG A 573 -17.34 -2.16 6.76
CA ARG A 573 -18.12 -3.38 7.03
C ARG A 573 -19.62 -3.10 7.23
N GLU A 574 -19.99 -1.86 7.52
CA GLU A 574 -21.40 -1.44 7.68
C GLU A 574 -22.05 -1.01 6.36
N LEU A 575 -21.28 -0.98 5.25
CA LEU A 575 -21.77 -0.60 3.93
C LEU A 575 -22.16 -1.83 3.13
N GLU A 576 -23.43 -1.94 2.80
CA GLU A 576 -23.97 -3.02 1.98
C GLU A 576 -24.23 -2.51 0.57
N GLU A 577 -23.45 -2.98 -0.41
CA GLU A 577 -23.64 -2.64 -1.81
C GLU A 577 -24.69 -3.54 -2.46
N THR A 578 -25.60 -2.94 -3.24
CA THR A 578 -26.71 -3.70 -3.86
C THR A 578 -26.67 -3.66 -5.38
N LYS A 579 -26.53 -2.48 -5.98
CA LYS A 579 -26.64 -2.30 -7.44
C LYS A 579 -25.77 -1.15 -7.93
N GLN A 580 -25.00 -1.35 -8.99
CA GLN A 580 -24.36 -0.24 -9.69
C GLN A 580 -25.42 0.64 -10.37
N ILE A 581 -25.40 1.94 -10.11
CA ILE A 581 -26.37 2.91 -10.64
C ILE A 581 -25.76 3.90 -11.63
N GLY A 582 -24.45 4.09 -11.61
CA GLY A 582 -23.77 4.98 -12.54
C GLY A 582 -22.26 4.77 -12.55
N GLU A 583 -21.62 5.25 -13.61
CA GLU A 583 -20.17 5.28 -13.75
C GLU A 583 -19.77 6.60 -14.41
N GLY A 584 -18.88 7.34 -13.76
CA GLY A 584 -18.38 8.63 -14.23
C GLY A 584 -16.86 8.65 -14.35
N SER A 585 -16.33 9.86 -14.59
CA SER A 585 -14.89 10.14 -14.62
C SER A 585 -14.23 9.90 -13.25
N PHE A 586 -14.92 10.27 -12.17
CA PHE A 586 -14.38 10.20 -10.81
C PHE A 586 -14.52 8.82 -10.16
N GLY A 587 -15.42 7.96 -10.65
CA GLY A 587 -15.74 6.73 -9.93
C GLY A 587 -16.92 5.95 -10.46
N VAL A 588 -17.25 4.88 -9.74
CA VAL A 588 -18.45 4.06 -9.95
C VAL A 588 -19.39 4.29 -8.77
N VAL A 589 -20.66 4.56 -9.04
CA VAL A 589 -21.67 4.81 -8.01
C VAL A 589 -22.56 3.58 -7.86
N TYR A 590 -22.70 3.12 -6.62
CA TYR A 590 -23.56 2.00 -6.23
C TYR A 590 -24.69 2.49 -5.35
N LYS A 591 -25.89 1.93 -5.51
CA LYS A 591 -26.93 1.95 -4.49
C LYS A 591 -26.54 0.96 -3.39
N GLY A 592 -26.75 1.35 -2.14
CA GLY A 592 -26.49 0.50 -0.99
C GLY A 592 -27.37 0.81 0.21
N ASN A 593 -27.03 0.18 1.33
CA ASN A 593 -27.64 0.39 2.64
C ASN A 593 -26.56 0.73 3.67
N TYR A 594 -26.83 1.71 4.52
CA TYR A 594 -25.98 2.09 5.65
C TYR A 594 -26.85 2.39 6.86
N ARG A 595 -26.76 1.55 7.90
CA ARG A 595 -27.54 1.67 9.15
C ARG A 595 -29.06 1.82 8.91
N GLY A 596 -29.59 1.10 7.93
CA GLY A 596 -31.01 1.13 7.55
C GLY A 596 -31.39 2.25 6.57
N ASN A 597 -30.47 3.16 6.23
CA ASN A 597 -30.68 4.21 5.25
C ASN A 597 -30.29 3.71 3.86
N THR A 598 -31.13 3.97 2.86
CA THR A 598 -30.75 3.75 1.46
C THR A 598 -29.77 4.84 1.02
N VAL A 599 -28.59 4.44 0.57
CA VAL A 599 -27.47 5.35 0.27
C VAL A 599 -26.93 5.18 -1.14
N ALA A 600 -26.26 6.21 -1.63
CA ALA A 600 -25.40 6.17 -2.80
C ALA A 600 -23.93 6.10 -2.36
N ILE A 601 -23.20 5.11 -2.86
CA ILE A 601 -21.81 4.80 -2.53
C ILE A 601 -20.97 5.06 -3.79
N LYS A 602 -20.29 6.21 -3.84
CA LYS A 602 -19.38 6.61 -4.93
C LYS A 602 -17.99 6.06 -4.62
N LYS A 603 -17.58 5.00 -5.31
CA LYS A 603 -16.26 4.38 -5.22
C LYS A 603 -15.29 5.02 -6.21
N MET A 604 -14.10 5.35 -5.74
CA MET A 604 -13.05 5.90 -6.60
C MET A 604 -12.44 4.80 -7.48
N LYS A 605 -12.19 5.10 -8.75
CA LYS A 605 -11.45 4.19 -9.65
C LYS A 605 -9.96 4.19 -9.26
N GLN A 606 -9.30 3.04 -9.36
CA GLN A 606 -7.84 3.00 -9.25
C GLN A 606 -7.25 3.63 -10.52
N SER A 607 -6.62 4.81 -10.42
CA SER A 607 -5.98 5.50 -11.53
C SER A 607 -4.45 5.48 -11.41
N ASP A 608 -3.75 5.70 -12.53
CA ASP A 608 -2.28 5.81 -12.57
C ASP A 608 -1.76 7.10 -11.90
N ASN A 609 -2.59 8.15 -11.84
CA ASN A 609 -2.33 9.41 -11.12
C ASN A 609 -3.06 9.43 -9.76
N LYS A 610 -2.63 8.56 -8.84
CA LYS A 610 -3.29 8.37 -7.54
C LYS A 610 -3.34 9.64 -6.67
N GLU A 611 -2.28 10.45 -6.65
CA GLU A 611 -2.18 11.57 -5.70
C GLU A 611 -3.13 12.74 -6.02
N GLU A 612 -3.19 13.18 -7.29
CA GLU A 612 -4.09 14.28 -7.72
C GLU A 612 -5.56 13.89 -7.53
N THR A 613 -5.92 12.66 -7.94
CA THR A 613 -7.29 12.14 -7.82
C THR A 613 -7.73 12.01 -6.36
N ILE A 614 -6.84 11.56 -5.46
CA ILE A 614 -7.13 11.46 -4.02
C ILE A 614 -7.22 12.87 -3.40
N SER A 615 -6.42 13.83 -3.85
CA SER A 615 -6.50 15.22 -3.36
C SER A 615 -7.82 15.88 -3.74
N GLU A 616 -8.32 15.68 -4.97
CA GLU A 616 -9.62 16.20 -5.40
C GLU A 616 -10.76 15.57 -4.60
N PHE A 617 -10.70 14.26 -4.37
CA PHE A 617 -11.68 13.56 -3.54
C PHE A 617 -11.70 14.07 -2.09
N LYS A 618 -10.53 14.27 -1.47
CA LYS A 618 -10.43 14.83 -0.12
C LYS A 618 -11.02 16.23 -0.07
N ASN A 619 -10.73 17.07 -1.06
CA ASN A 619 -11.32 18.41 -1.15
C ASN A 619 -12.86 18.35 -1.26
N GLU A 620 -13.41 17.41 -2.04
CA GLU A 620 -14.87 17.21 -2.15
C GLU A 620 -15.47 16.78 -0.79
N VAL A 621 -14.85 15.82 -0.11
CA VAL A 621 -15.23 15.36 1.24
C VAL A 621 -15.18 16.51 2.26
N ASP A 622 -14.09 17.27 2.29
CA ASP A 622 -13.89 18.38 3.24
C ASP A 622 -14.90 19.52 3.04
N MET A 623 -15.42 19.68 1.82
CA MET A 623 -16.50 20.63 1.53
C MET A 623 -17.85 20.09 1.98
N LEU A 624 -18.17 18.85 1.60
CA LEU A 624 -19.42 18.18 1.99
C LEU A 624 -19.59 18.07 3.51
N ASP A 625 -18.50 17.81 4.24
CA ASP A 625 -18.55 17.72 5.69
C ASP A 625 -18.98 19.05 6.36
N LYS A 626 -18.77 20.19 5.71
CA LYS A 626 -19.17 21.51 6.24
C LYS A 626 -20.63 21.85 5.98
N PHE A 627 -21.29 21.19 5.04
CA PHE A 627 -22.65 21.54 4.63
C PHE A 627 -23.70 20.87 5.50
N ARG A 628 -24.60 21.69 6.04
CA ARG A 628 -25.78 21.24 6.80
C ARG A 628 -26.99 22.04 6.31
N ASN A 629 -27.59 21.58 5.22
CA ASN A 629 -28.73 22.22 4.57
C ASN A 629 -29.63 21.16 3.91
N GLU A 630 -30.96 21.37 3.93
CA GLU A 630 -31.93 20.42 3.38
C GLU A 630 -31.96 20.36 1.84
N TYR A 631 -31.47 21.40 1.17
CA TYR A 631 -31.37 21.52 -0.29
C TYR A 631 -30.01 21.05 -0.86
N ILE A 632 -29.12 20.53 0.00
CA ILE A 632 -27.86 19.90 -0.38
C ILE A 632 -27.94 18.41 -0.02
N VAL A 633 -27.37 17.57 -0.88
CA VAL A 633 -27.32 16.12 -0.65
C VAL A 633 -26.70 15.80 0.72
N HIS A 634 -27.39 15.00 1.51
CA HIS A 634 -26.93 14.58 2.83
C HIS A 634 -25.71 13.68 2.68
N PHE A 635 -24.61 14.10 3.29
CA PHE A 635 -23.35 13.38 3.35
C PHE A 635 -23.27 12.57 4.65
N PHE A 636 -23.19 11.24 4.53
CA PHE A 636 -23.04 10.35 5.69
C PHE A 636 -21.58 10.24 6.12
N GLY A 637 -20.65 10.20 5.16
CA GLY A 637 -19.23 10.04 5.43
C GLY A 637 -18.46 9.37 4.30
N THR A 638 -17.21 9.05 4.58
CA THR A 638 -16.25 8.43 3.65
C THR A 638 -15.57 7.22 4.28
N VAL A 639 -15.22 6.25 3.43
CA VAL A 639 -14.24 5.21 3.75
C VAL A 639 -12.91 5.62 3.14
N LEU A 640 -11.85 5.67 3.96
CA LEU A 640 -10.50 6.08 3.54
C LEU A 640 -9.49 4.92 3.53
N ILE A 641 -9.98 3.68 3.60
CA ILE A 641 -9.15 2.47 3.57
C ILE A 641 -8.50 2.32 2.18
N PRO A 642 -7.19 2.01 2.09
CA PRO A 642 -6.53 1.73 0.81
C PRO A 642 -7.31 0.72 -0.04
N ASN A 643 -7.45 1.00 -1.34
CA ASN A 643 -8.22 0.20 -2.31
C ASN A 643 -9.73 0.09 -2.05
N LYS A 644 -10.28 0.73 -1.00
CA LYS A 644 -11.72 0.76 -0.69
C LYS A 644 -12.27 2.19 -0.54
N ILE A 645 -11.58 3.19 -1.10
CA ILE A 645 -11.94 4.60 -0.95
C ILE A 645 -13.32 4.85 -1.56
N CYS A 646 -14.26 5.33 -0.74
CA CYS A 646 -15.59 5.69 -1.20
C CYS A 646 -16.21 6.83 -0.38
N MET A 647 -17.20 7.47 -0.98
CA MET A 647 -18.04 8.52 -0.39
C MET A 647 -19.48 8.03 -0.33
N VAL A 648 -20.17 8.30 0.78
CA VAL A 648 -21.52 7.82 1.05
C VAL A 648 -22.45 9.01 1.26
N THR A 649 -23.48 9.12 0.41
CA THR A 649 -24.50 10.16 0.45
C THR A 649 -25.90 9.55 0.45
N GLU A 650 -26.94 10.34 0.69
CA GLU A 650 -28.31 9.89 0.48
C GLU A 650 -28.54 9.47 -0.98
N PHE A 651 -29.43 8.48 -1.16
CA PHE A 651 -29.79 7.98 -2.48
C PHE A 651 -30.98 8.76 -3.06
N ALA A 652 -30.77 9.38 -4.21
CA ALA A 652 -31.82 10.02 -4.99
C ALA A 652 -32.51 9.01 -5.92
N GLN A 653 -33.73 8.59 -5.58
CA GLN A 653 -34.39 7.49 -6.27
C GLN A 653 -34.74 7.77 -7.73
N TYR A 654 -34.87 9.03 -8.12
CA TYR A 654 -35.14 9.45 -9.50
C TYR A 654 -33.88 9.85 -10.28
N GLY A 655 -32.70 9.74 -9.68
CA GLY A 655 -31.44 10.13 -10.28
C GLY A 655 -31.28 11.65 -10.37
N SER A 656 -30.48 12.11 -11.33
CA SER A 656 -30.33 13.53 -11.62
C SER A 656 -31.54 14.11 -12.36
N LEU A 657 -31.68 15.43 -12.38
CA LEU A 657 -32.68 16.11 -13.19
C LEU A 657 -32.45 15.81 -14.68
N GLN A 658 -31.19 15.66 -15.12
CA GLN A 658 -30.87 15.23 -16.47
C GLN A 658 -31.39 13.82 -16.77
N ASP A 659 -31.20 12.88 -15.83
CA ASP A 659 -31.75 11.53 -15.94
C ASP A 659 -33.27 11.56 -16.08
N LEU A 660 -33.93 12.41 -15.30
CA LEU A 660 -35.38 12.54 -15.33
C LEU A 660 -35.86 13.11 -16.66
N ILE A 661 -35.23 14.17 -17.17
CA ILE A 661 -35.52 14.76 -18.49
C ILE A 661 -35.36 13.71 -19.61
N ASN A 662 -34.32 12.88 -19.53
CA ASN A 662 -34.07 11.85 -20.55
C ASN A 662 -35.05 10.66 -20.47
N LYS A 663 -35.55 10.31 -19.28
CA LYS A 663 -36.38 9.13 -19.05
C LYS A 663 -37.88 9.40 -19.13
N LYS A 664 -38.31 10.64 -18.89
CA LYS A 664 -39.72 11.04 -18.81
C LYS A 664 -40.06 12.02 -19.93
N LYS A 665 -41.27 11.90 -20.48
CA LYS A 665 -41.81 12.89 -21.41
C LYS A 665 -42.28 14.13 -20.65
N SER A 666 -42.33 15.26 -21.35
CA SER A 666 -42.77 16.56 -20.78
C SER A 666 -44.13 16.43 -20.08
N ASN A 667 -45.10 15.75 -20.68
CA ASN A 667 -46.43 15.58 -20.09
C ASN A 667 -46.50 14.67 -18.84
N GLU A 668 -45.42 13.96 -18.48
CA GLU A 668 -45.35 13.14 -17.27
C GLU A 668 -44.85 13.92 -16.04
N VAL A 669 -44.32 15.13 -16.22
CA VAL A 669 -43.81 15.98 -15.14
C VAL A 669 -44.40 17.38 -15.29
N GLU A 670 -45.32 17.72 -14.40
CA GLU A 670 -46.03 19.00 -14.43
C GLU A 670 -45.09 20.19 -14.22
N MET A 671 -45.40 21.32 -14.87
CA MET A 671 -44.59 22.54 -14.82
C MET A 671 -44.35 23.04 -13.38
N HIS A 672 -45.36 22.90 -12.51
CA HIS A 672 -45.26 23.31 -11.10
C HIS A 672 -44.14 22.57 -10.37
N LEU A 673 -44.05 21.25 -10.57
CA LEU A 673 -42.99 20.42 -10.00
C LEU A 673 -41.61 20.77 -10.59
N ARG A 674 -41.54 21.11 -11.88
CA ARG A 674 -40.29 21.59 -12.51
C ARG A 674 -39.78 22.89 -11.90
N ILE A 675 -40.69 23.86 -11.70
CA ILE A 675 -40.39 25.12 -11.01
C ILE A 675 -39.89 24.83 -9.60
N LYS A 676 -40.51 23.86 -8.92
CA LYS A 676 -40.09 23.46 -7.59
C LYS A 676 -38.70 22.84 -7.54
N PHE A 677 -38.33 21.98 -8.50
CA PHE A 677 -36.96 21.46 -8.59
C PHE A 677 -35.92 22.59 -8.68
N ILE A 678 -36.19 23.59 -9.52
CA ILE A 678 -35.32 24.77 -9.67
C ILE A 678 -35.32 25.62 -8.41
N LEU A 679 -36.48 25.84 -7.78
CA LEU A 679 -36.57 26.60 -6.54
C LEU A 679 -35.74 25.95 -5.43
N ASP A 680 -35.83 24.63 -5.26
CA ASP A 680 -35.05 23.88 -4.29
C ASP A 680 -33.55 23.97 -4.59
N ALA A 681 -33.15 23.80 -5.85
CA ALA A 681 -31.76 24.00 -6.25
C ALA A 681 -31.28 25.44 -6.00
N SER A 682 -32.13 26.44 -6.24
CA SER A 682 -31.81 27.86 -6.03
C SER A 682 -31.56 28.16 -4.55
N LYS A 683 -32.36 27.59 -3.64
CA LYS A 683 -32.14 27.69 -2.19
C LYS A 683 -30.86 27.00 -1.74
N GLY A 684 -30.48 25.90 -2.38
CA GLY A 684 -29.18 25.28 -2.18
C GLY A 684 -28.02 26.19 -2.60
N ILE A 685 -28.14 26.88 -3.75
CA ILE A 685 -27.12 27.84 -4.23
C ILE A 685 -27.06 29.07 -3.31
N GLU A 686 -28.20 29.58 -2.86
CA GLU A 686 -28.32 30.68 -1.89
C GLU A 686 -27.52 30.36 -0.63
N TYR A 687 -27.73 29.19 -0.03
CA TYR A 687 -26.96 28.74 1.13
C TYR A 687 -25.45 28.70 0.87
N LEU A 688 -25.01 28.20 -0.29
CA LEU A 688 -23.58 28.20 -0.64
C LEU A 688 -23.03 29.63 -0.75
N HIS A 689 -23.78 30.52 -1.40
CA HIS A 689 -23.39 31.91 -1.62
C HIS A 689 -23.31 32.68 -0.30
N GLU A 690 -24.24 32.49 0.63
CA GLU A 690 -24.20 33.06 1.98
C GLU A 690 -22.95 32.63 2.75
N ASN A 691 -22.53 31.37 2.58
CA ASN A 691 -21.31 30.80 3.19
C ASN A 691 -20.03 31.14 2.41
N GLY A 692 -20.11 32.01 1.41
CA GLY A 692 -18.94 32.45 0.63
C GLY A 692 -18.36 31.37 -0.27
N ILE A 693 -19.19 30.46 -0.78
CA ILE A 693 -18.79 29.32 -1.61
C ILE A 693 -19.45 29.43 -2.98
N LEU A 694 -18.68 29.15 -4.04
CA LEU A 694 -19.16 29.03 -5.42
C LEU A 694 -19.22 27.57 -5.82
N HIS A 695 -20.28 27.15 -6.50
CA HIS A 695 -20.42 25.76 -6.96
C HIS A 695 -19.63 25.50 -8.25
N ARG A 696 -19.73 26.40 -9.23
CA ARG A 696 -18.99 26.41 -10.52
C ARG A 696 -19.29 25.29 -11.53
N ASP A 697 -20.24 24.40 -11.25
CA ASP A 697 -20.70 23.37 -12.20
C ASP A 697 -22.21 23.10 -12.03
N ILE A 698 -23.01 24.16 -11.98
CA ILE A 698 -24.48 24.05 -11.94
C ILE A 698 -24.98 23.58 -13.31
N LYS A 699 -25.68 22.44 -13.31
CA LYS A 699 -26.30 21.81 -14.48
C LYS A 699 -27.34 20.77 -14.03
N PRO A 700 -28.24 20.29 -14.91
CA PRO A 700 -29.21 19.26 -14.56
C PRO A 700 -28.60 17.95 -14.02
N ASP A 701 -27.37 17.57 -14.42
CA ASP A 701 -26.69 16.38 -13.89
C ASP A 701 -26.37 16.49 -12.38
N ASN A 702 -26.18 17.71 -11.88
CA ASN A 702 -25.77 18.01 -10.51
C ASN A 702 -26.95 18.43 -9.60
N ILE A 703 -28.19 18.25 -10.08
CA ILE A 703 -29.42 18.42 -9.30
C ILE A 703 -30.06 17.03 -9.16
N LEU A 704 -30.07 16.48 -7.95
CA LEU A 704 -30.64 15.18 -7.65
C LEU A 704 -32.13 15.30 -7.29
N VAL A 705 -32.97 14.47 -7.90
CA VAL A 705 -34.41 14.45 -7.64
C VAL A 705 -34.72 13.39 -6.58
N ILE A 706 -35.19 13.84 -5.42
CA ILE A 706 -35.49 13.02 -4.25
C ILE A 706 -36.95 12.56 -4.27
N SER A 707 -37.88 13.43 -4.67
CA SER A 707 -39.32 13.13 -4.72
C SER A 707 -39.99 13.72 -5.95
N LEU A 708 -40.99 13.03 -6.49
CA LEU A 708 -41.93 13.57 -7.48
C LEU A 708 -43.26 14.00 -6.86
N ASP A 709 -43.45 13.82 -5.55
CA ASP A 709 -44.64 14.30 -4.85
C ASP A 709 -44.51 15.80 -4.57
N ILE A 710 -45.42 16.60 -5.13
CA ILE A 710 -45.40 18.05 -4.99
C ILE A 710 -45.64 18.53 -3.56
N ASN A 711 -46.16 17.69 -2.68
CA ASN A 711 -46.43 18.06 -1.28
C ASN A 711 -45.20 17.90 -0.38
N GLU A 712 -44.15 17.20 -0.84
CA GLU A 712 -42.91 17.05 -0.08
C GLU A 712 -42.23 18.40 0.15
N LYS A 713 -41.56 18.61 1.28
CA LYS A 713 -40.93 19.92 1.52
C LYS A 713 -39.78 20.22 0.54
N VAL A 714 -39.03 19.17 0.16
CA VAL A 714 -37.87 19.24 -0.73
C VAL A 714 -38.00 18.13 -1.77
N ASN A 715 -37.99 18.51 -3.04
CA ASN A 715 -38.08 17.59 -4.17
C ASN A 715 -36.74 17.40 -4.87
N ALA A 716 -35.86 18.39 -4.83
CA ALA A 716 -34.53 18.32 -5.43
C ALA A 716 -33.42 18.83 -4.50
N LYS A 717 -32.19 18.32 -4.69
CA LYS A 717 -31.02 18.68 -3.90
C LYS A 717 -29.78 18.83 -4.77
N LEU A 718 -28.88 19.73 -4.42
CA LEU A 718 -27.58 19.90 -5.10
C LEU A 718 -26.58 18.81 -4.71
N THR A 719 -25.75 18.42 -5.66
CA THR A 719 -24.65 17.47 -5.49
C THR A 719 -23.41 17.89 -6.31
N ASP A 720 -22.33 17.10 -6.20
CA ASP A 720 -21.06 17.23 -6.93
C ASP A 720 -20.32 18.55 -6.68
N PHE A 721 -19.62 18.59 -5.54
CA PHE A 721 -18.86 19.74 -5.06
C PHE A 721 -17.37 19.68 -5.40
N GLY A 722 -16.93 18.76 -6.28
CA GLY A 722 -15.51 18.63 -6.65
C GLY A 722 -14.94 19.92 -7.26
N SER A 723 -15.80 20.66 -7.95
CA SER A 723 -15.49 21.98 -8.51
C SER A 723 -15.76 23.13 -7.53
N ALA A 724 -16.32 22.93 -6.34
CA ALA A 724 -16.66 24.05 -5.45
C ALA A 724 -15.42 24.73 -4.85
N ARG A 725 -15.46 26.04 -4.61
CA ARG A 725 -14.34 26.81 -4.00
C ARG A 725 -14.83 27.95 -3.11
N ASN A 726 -14.01 28.29 -2.10
CA ASN A 726 -14.25 29.42 -1.20
C ASN A 726 -13.80 30.74 -1.86
N ILE A 727 -14.64 31.77 -1.79
CA ILE A 727 -14.41 33.10 -2.39
C ILE A 727 -13.19 33.81 -1.78
N ASN A 728 -12.90 33.61 -0.48
CA ASN A 728 -11.82 34.31 0.23
C ASN A 728 -10.41 33.80 -0.15
N MET A 729 -10.30 32.54 -0.59
CA MET A 729 -9.03 31.95 -1.09
C MET A 729 -8.72 32.37 -2.55
N LEU A 730 -9.66 33.02 -3.24
CA LEU A 730 -9.61 33.29 -4.68
C LEU A 730 -9.20 34.73 -5.03
N MET A 731 -8.86 35.57 -4.04
CA MET A 731 -8.44 36.96 -4.30
C MET A 731 -7.11 37.09 -5.06
N THR A 732 -6.30 36.03 -5.15
CA THR A 732 -4.94 36.09 -5.72
C THR A 732 -4.79 35.56 -7.15
N ASN A 733 -5.70 34.75 -7.71
CA ASN A 733 -5.56 34.24 -9.09
C ASN A 733 -6.89 33.79 -9.71
N MET A 734 -7.60 34.70 -10.36
CA MET A 734 -8.74 34.37 -11.22
C MET A 734 -8.31 34.37 -12.70
N THR A 735 -7.63 33.30 -13.10
CA THR A 735 -7.47 32.92 -14.51
C THR A 735 -7.72 31.42 -14.62
N PHE A 736 -8.50 31.01 -15.64
CA PHE A 736 -8.87 29.64 -16.01
C PHE A 736 -8.11 28.51 -15.27
N THR A 737 -8.66 28.01 -14.16
CA THR A 737 -8.11 26.85 -13.45
C THR A 737 -8.50 25.57 -14.18
N LYS A 738 -7.61 24.57 -14.26
CA LYS A 738 -7.91 23.24 -14.82
C LYS A 738 -9.18 22.66 -14.14
N GLY A 739 -10.13 22.11 -14.91
CA GLY A 739 -11.35 21.47 -14.37
C GLY A 739 -12.58 22.36 -14.11
N ILE A 740 -12.66 23.59 -14.64
CA ILE A 740 -13.88 24.42 -14.51
C ILE A 740 -14.96 23.91 -15.46
N GLY A 741 -16.12 23.53 -14.91
CA GLY A 741 -17.45 23.51 -15.52
C GLY A 741 -17.65 22.70 -16.81
N THR A 742 -18.92 22.50 -17.18
CA THR A 742 -19.30 21.97 -18.49
C THR A 742 -19.50 23.14 -19.47
N PRO A 743 -18.78 23.24 -20.61
CA PRO A 743 -18.73 24.44 -21.46
C PRO A 743 -20.08 25.06 -21.86
N VAL A 744 -21.11 24.22 -21.98
CA VAL A 744 -22.49 24.59 -22.35
C VAL A 744 -23.15 25.52 -21.32
N TYR A 745 -22.79 25.40 -20.03
CA TYR A 745 -23.39 26.15 -18.93
C TYR A 745 -22.51 27.32 -18.47
N MET A 746 -21.35 27.54 -19.09
CA MET A 746 -20.40 28.56 -18.65
C MET A 746 -20.87 29.97 -18.98
N ALA A 747 -20.69 30.88 -18.03
CA ALA A 747 -20.95 32.29 -18.22
C ALA A 747 -19.95 32.95 -19.21
N PRO A 748 -20.34 34.02 -19.93
CA PRO A 748 -19.48 34.70 -20.90
C PRO A 748 -18.10 35.11 -20.35
N GLU A 749 -18.05 35.60 -19.11
CA GLU A 749 -16.81 35.99 -18.42
C GLU A 749 -15.88 34.80 -18.17
N ILE A 750 -16.43 33.61 -17.90
CA ILE A 750 -15.63 32.39 -17.70
C ILE A 750 -15.02 31.97 -19.04
N LEU A 751 -15.83 31.99 -20.11
CA LEU A 751 -15.38 31.68 -21.47
C LEU A 751 -14.29 32.65 -21.95
N LYS A 752 -14.40 33.93 -21.60
CA LYS A 752 -13.39 34.98 -21.87
C LYS A 752 -12.18 34.93 -20.93
N LYS A 753 -12.16 34.02 -19.95
CA LYS A 753 -11.11 33.89 -18.92
C LYS A 753 -10.97 35.14 -18.04
N GLU A 754 -12.06 35.85 -17.83
CA GLU A 754 -12.16 37.02 -16.96
C GLU A 754 -12.45 36.61 -15.50
N LYS A 755 -12.45 37.61 -14.60
CA LYS A 755 -12.84 37.44 -13.21
C LYS A 755 -14.34 37.16 -13.11
N TYR A 756 -14.71 36.12 -12.35
CA TYR A 756 -16.10 35.70 -12.13
C TYR A 756 -16.46 35.70 -10.65
N LYS A 757 -17.76 35.77 -10.34
CA LYS A 757 -18.31 35.82 -8.97
C LYS A 757 -19.54 34.91 -8.86
N LYS A 758 -20.33 35.08 -7.80
CA LYS A 758 -21.64 34.43 -7.56
C LYS A 758 -22.58 34.48 -8.77
N SER A 759 -22.54 35.57 -9.54
CA SER A 759 -23.31 35.78 -10.78
C SER A 759 -23.05 34.75 -11.88
N ALA A 760 -21.94 34.01 -11.81
CA ALA A 760 -21.67 32.91 -12.75
C ALA A 760 -22.52 31.68 -12.47
N ASP A 761 -22.73 31.30 -11.20
CA ASP A 761 -23.62 30.20 -10.83
C ASP A 761 -25.08 30.52 -11.24
N VAL A 762 -25.49 31.79 -11.11
CA VAL A 762 -26.82 32.26 -11.55
C VAL A 762 -26.99 32.13 -13.07
N TYR A 763 -25.94 32.43 -13.84
CA TYR A 763 -25.97 32.23 -15.30
C TYR A 763 -26.16 30.76 -15.65
N SER A 764 -25.37 29.87 -15.04
CA SER A 764 -25.47 28.42 -15.26
C SER A 764 -26.83 27.87 -14.85
N LEU A 765 -27.43 28.40 -13.77
CA LEU A 765 -28.79 28.08 -13.37
C LEU A 765 -29.81 28.56 -14.41
N GLY A 766 -29.64 29.73 -15.04
CA GLY A 766 -30.51 30.20 -16.13
C GLY A 766 -30.57 29.23 -17.31
N ILE A 767 -29.43 28.65 -17.70
CA ILE A 767 -29.38 27.59 -18.73
C ILE A 767 -30.10 26.32 -18.26
N THR A 768 -29.85 25.92 -17.01
CA THR A 768 -30.53 24.78 -16.36
C THR A 768 -32.04 24.95 -16.30
N MET A 769 -32.52 26.17 -16.01
CA MET A 769 -33.94 26.54 -16.01
C MET A 769 -34.56 26.41 -17.40
N PHE A 770 -33.83 26.85 -18.44
CA PHE A 770 -34.29 26.72 -19.82
C PHE A 770 -34.53 25.25 -20.20
N GLU A 771 -33.59 24.37 -19.85
CA GLU A 771 -33.71 22.93 -20.13
C GLU A 771 -34.81 22.27 -19.29
N CYS A 772 -34.92 22.63 -18.01
CA CYS A 772 -35.93 22.09 -17.11
C CYS A 772 -37.33 22.53 -17.54
N PHE A 773 -37.58 23.82 -17.76
CA PHE A 773 -38.92 24.31 -18.09
C PHE A 773 -39.33 23.91 -19.50
N GLY A 774 -38.41 24.03 -20.48
CA GLY A 774 -38.65 23.58 -21.85
C GLY A 774 -38.63 22.06 -22.02
N TRP A 775 -38.23 21.30 -20.99
CA TRP A 775 -38.03 19.84 -21.03
C TRP A 775 -37.25 19.37 -22.27
N CYS A 776 -36.16 20.09 -22.57
CA CYS A 776 -35.39 19.93 -23.80
C CYS A 776 -33.91 20.26 -23.59
N GLN A 777 -33.07 19.92 -24.57
CA GLN A 777 -31.67 20.32 -24.57
C GLN A 777 -31.53 21.78 -25.03
N ALA A 778 -30.78 22.60 -24.27
CA ALA A 778 -30.61 24.03 -24.56
C ALA A 778 -29.91 24.26 -25.90
N TYR A 779 -28.82 23.55 -26.15
CA TYR A 779 -28.03 23.65 -27.37
C TYR A 779 -27.99 22.30 -28.10
N PRO A 780 -29.01 21.98 -28.91
CA PRO A 780 -29.08 20.69 -29.59
C PRO A 780 -27.99 20.57 -30.65
N LYS A 781 -27.40 19.36 -30.78
CA LYS A 781 -26.30 19.09 -31.73
C LYS A 781 -26.66 19.32 -33.20
N THR A 782 -27.96 19.36 -33.52
CA THR A 782 -28.47 19.68 -34.86
C THR A 782 -28.20 21.13 -35.25
N GLN A 783 -28.20 22.05 -34.28
CA GLN A 783 -27.93 23.47 -34.49
C GLN A 783 -26.49 23.84 -34.07
N PHE A 784 -26.02 23.30 -32.95
CA PHE A 784 -24.71 23.57 -32.38
C PHE A 784 -23.85 22.31 -32.45
N LYS A 785 -23.25 22.08 -33.62
CA LYS A 785 -22.49 20.85 -33.89
C LYS A 785 -21.29 20.67 -32.96
N PHE A 786 -20.71 21.77 -32.47
CA PHE A 786 -19.49 21.75 -31.66
C PHE A 786 -19.58 22.64 -30.42
N PRO A 787 -18.94 22.30 -29.28
CA PRO A 787 -19.00 23.12 -28.07
C PRO A 787 -18.47 24.55 -28.25
N TRP A 788 -17.47 24.77 -29.10
CA TRP A 788 -16.93 26.13 -29.34
C TRP A 788 -17.92 27.05 -30.07
N THR A 789 -18.82 26.50 -30.90
CA THR A 789 -19.86 27.33 -31.55
C THR A 789 -20.87 27.87 -30.55
N ILE A 790 -21.06 27.16 -29.43
CA ILE A 790 -21.88 27.65 -28.30
C ILE A 790 -21.15 28.80 -27.61
N ALA A 791 -19.84 28.64 -27.37
CA ALA A 791 -19.04 29.69 -26.74
C ALA A 791 -19.03 30.98 -27.58
N GLU A 792 -18.84 30.88 -28.90
CA GLU A 792 -18.91 32.01 -29.84
C GLU A 792 -20.28 32.70 -29.78
N PHE A 793 -21.37 31.93 -29.90
CA PHE A 793 -22.74 32.44 -29.81
C PHE A 793 -23.00 33.23 -28.51
N VAL A 794 -22.57 32.68 -27.38
CA VAL A 794 -22.72 33.31 -26.05
C VAL A 794 -21.86 34.57 -25.91
N ILE A 795 -20.62 34.54 -26.41
CA ILE A 795 -19.66 35.65 -26.38
C ILE A 795 -20.14 36.83 -27.23
N GLU A 796 -20.80 36.56 -28.37
CA GLU A 796 -21.44 37.57 -29.22
C GLU A 796 -22.67 38.22 -28.58
N GLY A 797 -23.09 37.77 -27.38
CA GLY A 797 -24.25 38.30 -26.67
C GLY A 797 -25.59 37.71 -27.11
N LYS A 798 -25.59 36.68 -27.96
CA LYS A 798 -26.81 36.00 -28.40
C LYS A 798 -27.32 35.05 -27.31
N ARG A 799 -28.63 34.81 -27.27
CA ARG A 799 -29.33 33.93 -26.32
C ARG A 799 -30.39 33.10 -27.03
N LEU A 800 -30.85 32.03 -26.39
CA LEU A 800 -31.83 31.11 -26.95
C LEU A 800 -33.23 31.72 -26.92
N ASP A 801 -33.99 31.52 -28.00
CA ASP A 801 -35.39 31.96 -28.08
C ASP A 801 -36.30 31.13 -27.16
N LYS A 802 -37.42 31.75 -26.75
CA LYS A 802 -38.45 31.11 -25.92
C LYS A 802 -39.01 29.85 -26.61
N LYS A 803 -39.28 28.81 -25.84
CA LYS A 803 -39.99 27.59 -26.29
C LYS A 803 -41.50 27.69 -25.99
N ASP A 804 -42.32 27.04 -26.83
CA ASP A 804 -43.79 27.09 -26.74
C ASP A 804 -44.33 26.60 -25.39
N ASP A 805 -43.70 25.56 -24.81
CA ASP A 805 -44.09 24.97 -23.53
C ASP A 805 -43.76 25.86 -22.30
N MET A 806 -43.10 27.01 -22.50
CA MET A 806 -42.64 27.90 -21.44
C MET A 806 -43.55 29.13 -21.31
N SER A 807 -43.86 29.56 -20.08
CA SER A 807 -44.60 30.81 -19.86
C SER A 807 -43.72 32.04 -20.11
N ASP A 808 -44.33 33.18 -20.47
CA ASP A 808 -43.59 34.44 -20.64
C ASP A 808 -42.85 34.85 -19.36
N ASN A 809 -43.52 34.71 -18.22
CA ASN A 809 -42.96 35.04 -16.92
C ASN A 809 -41.75 34.14 -16.56
N SER A 810 -41.83 32.84 -16.85
CA SER A 810 -40.70 31.91 -16.65
C SER A 810 -39.51 32.27 -17.55
N TYR A 811 -39.78 32.66 -18.81
CA TYR A 811 -38.74 33.05 -19.75
C TYR A 811 -38.09 34.39 -19.38
N GLU A 812 -38.86 35.37 -18.90
CA GLU A 812 -38.34 36.65 -18.42
C GLU A 812 -37.35 36.47 -17.26
N ILE A 813 -37.63 35.55 -16.33
CA ILE A 813 -36.67 35.21 -15.26
C ILE A 813 -35.38 34.62 -15.83
N ILE A 814 -35.49 33.67 -16.77
CA ILE A 814 -34.31 33.11 -17.46
C ILE A 814 -33.50 34.21 -18.14
N GLN A 815 -34.18 35.16 -18.79
CA GLN A 815 -33.55 36.33 -19.42
C GLN A 815 -32.72 37.16 -18.45
N ARG A 816 -33.25 37.40 -17.25
CA ARG A 816 -32.54 38.12 -16.19
C ARG A 816 -31.41 37.32 -15.56
N CYS A 817 -31.45 35.97 -15.59
CA CYS A 817 -30.36 35.13 -15.10
C CYS A 817 -29.16 35.09 -16.04
N TRP A 818 -29.38 35.07 -17.36
CA TRP A 818 -28.31 34.93 -18.36
C TRP A 818 -27.90 36.25 -19.05
N GLU A 819 -28.18 37.39 -18.43
CA GLU A 819 -27.75 38.70 -18.90
C GLU A 819 -26.25 38.76 -19.23
N HIS A 820 -25.88 39.55 -20.24
CA HIS A 820 -24.49 39.59 -20.70
C HIS A 820 -23.56 40.17 -19.64
N GLU A 821 -23.95 41.31 -19.06
CA GLU A 821 -23.21 41.96 -17.97
C GLU A 821 -23.48 41.28 -16.63
N GLN A 822 -22.40 40.88 -15.94
CA GLN A 822 -22.48 40.19 -14.64
C GLN A 822 -23.30 40.97 -13.59
N SER A 823 -23.21 42.31 -13.58
CA SER A 823 -23.88 43.18 -12.61
C SER A 823 -25.38 43.39 -12.87
N LYS A 824 -25.87 43.06 -14.07
CA LYS A 824 -27.29 43.15 -14.42
C LYS A 824 -28.05 41.86 -14.14
N ARG A 825 -27.34 40.76 -13.88
CA ARG A 825 -27.97 39.49 -13.51
C ARG A 825 -28.65 39.61 -12.16
N LEU A 826 -29.74 38.87 -12.01
CA LEU A 826 -30.37 38.66 -10.71
C LEU A 826 -29.35 38.13 -9.69
N ASN A 827 -29.45 38.58 -8.44
CA ASN A 827 -28.83 37.86 -7.34
C ASN A 827 -29.69 36.61 -7.02
N ILE A 828 -29.13 35.70 -6.22
CA ILE A 828 -29.78 34.40 -5.98
C ILE A 828 -31.02 34.56 -5.08
N GLU A 829 -30.99 35.50 -4.15
CA GLU A 829 -32.06 35.81 -3.20
C GLU A 829 -33.34 36.34 -3.91
N ASP A 830 -33.14 37.25 -4.87
CA ASP A 830 -34.20 37.80 -5.72
C ASP A 830 -34.74 36.73 -6.68
N LEU A 831 -33.88 35.82 -7.15
CA LEU A 831 -34.30 34.68 -7.98
C LEU A 831 -35.18 33.71 -7.18
N VAL A 832 -34.77 33.33 -5.97
CA VAL A 832 -35.56 32.48 -5.05
C VAL A 832 -36.92 33.11 -4.76
N SER A 833 -36.95 34.41 -4.50
CA SER A 833 -38.18 35.18 -4.29
C SER A 833 -39.09 35.16 -5.53
N SER A 834 -38.50 35.35 -6.72
CA SER A 834 -39.23 35.35 -7.99
C SER A 834 -39.82 33.97 -8.31
N LEU A 835 -39.06 32.89 -8.10
CA LEU A 835 -39.52 31.51 -8.31
C LEU A 835 -40.60 31.09 -7.31
N SER A 836 -40.46 31.50 -6.04
CA SER A 836 -41.45 31.24 -5.00
C SER A 836 -42.80 31.88 -5.35
N ASN A 837 -42.79 33.11 -5.87
CA ASN A 837 -44.02 33.80 -6.31
C ASN A 837 -44.72 33.10 -7.48
N ILE A 838 -43.97 32.41 -8.36
CA ILE A 838 -44.56 31.59 -9.42
C ILE A 838 -45.15 30.30 -8.84
N ALA A 839 -44.40 29.63 -7.96
CA ALA A 839 -44.85 28.38 -7.32
C ALA A 839 -46.10 28.55 -6.45
N LEU A 840 -46.38 29.75 -5.93
CA LEU A 840 -47.58 30.05 -5.13
C LEU A 840 -48.82 30.39 -5.97
N LYS A 841 -48.67 30.69 -7.26
CA LYS A 841 -49.75 31.15 -8.15
C LYS A 841 -50.29 30.06 -9.09
N GLY A 842 -49.59 28.93 -9.20
CA GLY A 842 -50.05 27.72 -9.87
C GLY A 842 -50.41 26.68 -8.83
#